data_AF-A0A817ESK6-F1
#
_entry.id   AF-A0A817ESK6-F1
#
_cell.length_a   1.000
_cell.length_b   1.000
_cell.length_c   1.000
_cell.angle_alpha   90.00
_cell.angle_beta   90.00
_cell.angle_gamma   90.00
#
_symmetry.space_group_name_H-M   'P 1'
#
loop_
_entity.id
_entity.type
_entity.pdbx_description
1 polymer ?
#
loop_
_entity_poly.entity_id
_entity_poly.type
_entity_poly.pdbx_seq_one_letter_code
_entity_poly.pdbx_strand_id
1 'polypeptide(L)'
;MAQKNTKSNTTTSLKQTSTTPKSTSAQSSVKNIQSQEQSMVKTTSIEYPKNIIENYIIIWLNPNLDLSNEENKELISQLRSIVNTTITLTDIDQCVKFLKQIKNEKVFLIISDCFIKQIALLEEEFTQLNSIYIFCDQKLKFDEIIKAYKKGKGVFTQMKLLCIELKKEVRQLNNDLIPTSIISVPSTTNFNELDPSFMYCQLLKENFLTTQNNIESSVQELVEFCRTNYEENNGERELVEKFEQKYIEISPISWYTQQSFAYKMLNKALRTLDIKTIMKMDFFIRDLHRDIELYHSKLNINLCPFKVYRGQGLPNEAFDQLKKNKDGLIAFNSFLSTTIDKSVALNFARNSQCYTNTTSILYEMKIDPSISSIPFASVSHLSAYPQEKEYLFSICTVFRIDNIERHDEHLWTIKLTLTNDKDPLLKRLTDHLRISLGDGSGTRRLGQLMIKMGQFDKALEIYKILLKTVDPDDKKETTFLHNQLGYAWKQKGELKEAFSHYEESLKISRTYMSDIDHRLSSTYSNIGGILKKLGDCNGALKFYELVLKIDLAAPKPNPLEIAIDYNNIGSVLDDQGKYADALKSYEQALEIKLTHLPPHHPSLAGTYSNIGLIHRKMGDCSTALSSYHKTLEIQQKSLPPNHPSLVVTHGKLAIALEDLHRYEEAIEHAQKAVNVAAVAFGPSHPEVEKRQQYLDKLQQEKKVVTKQ
;
A
#
# COMPACT_ATOMS: atom_id res chain seq x y z
N MET A 1 35.63 58.45 -30.60
CA MET A 1 35.93 59.64 -31.45
C MET A 1 36.40 59.13 -32.81
N ALA A 2 35.78 59.61 -33.90
CA ALA A 2 36.04 59.36 -35.34
C ALA A 2 35.86 57.91 -35.86
N GLN A 3 34.84 57.57 -36.70
CA GLN A 3 34.58 57.92 -38.12
C GLN A 3 35.70 57.43 -39.07
N LYS A 4 35.50 56.84 -40.26
CA LYS A 4 34.43 56.81 -41.29
C LYS A 4 34.84 55.67 -42.28
N ASN A 5 33.93 54.85 -42.85
CA ASN A 5 33.32 55.01 -44.19
C ASN A 5 34.35 55.26 -45.33
N THR A 6 34.38 54.57 -46.50
CA THR A 6 33.28 54.20 -47.41
C THR A 6 33.79 53.49 -48.69
N LYS A 7 32.89 52.70 -49.31
CA LYS A 7 32.60 52.52 -50.76
C LYS A 7 33.66 51.84 -51.67
N SER A 8 33.40 50.63 -52.20
CA SER A 8 32.46 50.20 -53.28
C SER A 8 33.03 50.33 -54.69
N ASN A 9 33.11 49.22 -55.42
CA ASN A 9 32.86 49.19 -56.86
C ASN A 9 32.33 47.82 -57.30
N THR A 10 31.29 47.89 -58.12
CA THR A 10 30.43 46.85 -58.68
C THR A 10 30.69 46.67 -60.17
N THR A 11 30.52 45.44 -60.69
CA THR A 11 29.92 44.99 -61.99
C THR A 11 30.48 43.58 -62.29
N THR A 12 29.77 42.54 -62.78
CA THR A 12 28.67 42.48 -63.76
C THR A 12 28.00 41.08 -63.79
N SER A 13 26.66 41.06 -63.99
CA SER A 13 25.77 40.08 -64.70
C SER A 13 25.75 38.56 -64.39
N LEU A 14 24.69 37.76 -64.59
CA LEU A 14 23.20 37.79 -64.54
C LEU A 14 22.71 36.54 -65.32
N LYS A 15 21.82 35.71 -64.74
CA LYS A 15 20.78 34.84 -65.37
C LYS A 15 19.98 34.15 -64.24
N GLN A 16 18.80 34.66 -63.83
CA GLN A 16 17.41 34.25 -64.20
C GLN A 16 17.12 32.75 -63.93
N THR A 17 16.19 32.30 -63.07
CA THR A 17 14.71 32.53 -62.94
C THR A 17 14.21 31.91 -61.58
N SER A 18 13.45 32.58 -60.68
CA SER A 18 11.96 32.58 -60.45
C SER A 18 11.28 31.18 -60.47
N THR A 19 10.42 30.69 -59.55
CA THR A 19 9.49 31.28 -58.56
C THR A 19 8.90 30.19 -57.62
N THR A 20 8.33 30.64 -56.49
CA THR A 20 7.63 30.05 -55.29
C THR A 20 6.36 29.17 -55.58
N PRO A 21 5.61 28.52 -54.61
CA PRO A 21 5.29 28.94 -53.21
C PRO A 21 4.92 27.89 -52.09
N LYS A 22 4.69 28.46 -50.89
CA LYS A 22 3.97 28.11 -49.62
C LYS A 22 3.18 26.78 -49.39
N SER A 23 3.36 26.30 -48.13
CA SER A 23 2.40 25.84 -47.08
C SER A 23 1.53 24.56 -47.17
N THR A 24 1.55 23.85 -46.02
CA THR A 24 0.55 22.97 -45.34
C THR A 24 0.33 21.49 -45.72
N SER A 25 0.37 20.68 -44.64
CA SER A 25 -0.32 19.39 -44.33
C SER A 25 0.03 18.11 -45.09
N ALA A 26 0.48 17.09 -44.34
CA ALA A 26 -0.06 15.72 -44.26
C ALA A 26 0.96 14.84 -43.48
N GLN A 27 0.68 14.43 -42.24
CA GLN A 27 0.04 13.12 -41.97
C GLN A 27 0.40 12.06 -43.03
N SER A 28 1.43 11.25 -42.78
CA SER A 28 1.49 9.81 -43.16
C SER A 28 2.88 9.22 -42.93
N SER A 29 3.10 8.66 -41.75
CA SER A 29 3.86 7.41 -41.54
C SER A 29 3.73 6.97 -40.08
N VAL A 30 2.49 7.01 -39.57
CA VAL A 30 2.04 6.15 -38.48
C VAL A 30 1.41 4.94 -39.16
N LYS A 31 2.16 3.85 -39.26
CA LYS A 31 1.68 2.46 -39.34
C LYS A 31 2.89 1.54 -39.39
N ASN A 32 2.84 0.50 -38.55
CA ASN A 32 3.74 -0.65 -38.46
C ASN A 32 5.02 -0.49 -37.62
N ILE A 33 4.86 -0.30 -36.30
CA ILE A 33 5.48 -1.17 -35.27
C ILE A 33 4.47 -1.32 -34.11
N GLN A 34 3.33 -1.97 -34.40
CA GLN A 34 2.43 -2.56 -33.40
C GLN A 34 2.40 -4.05 -33.72
N SER A 35 3.39 -4.79 -33.21
CA SER A 35 3.41 -6.27 -33.13
C SER A 35 4.78 -6.72 -32.65
N GLN A 36 5.06 -6.52 -31.36
CA GLN A 36 5.93 -7.37 -30.52
C GLN A 36 6.00 -6.82 -29.08
N GLU A 37 4.85 -6.46 -28.52
CA GLU A 37 4.67 -6.34 -27.06
C GLU A 37 3.83 -7.51 -26.60
N GLN A 38 4.47 -8.68 -26.43
CA GLN A 38 3.91 -9.83 -25.71
C GLN A 38 5.02 -10.86 -25.53
N SER A 39 5.76 -10.77 -24.42
CA SER A 39 6.04 -11.91 -23.54
C SER A 39 7.05 -11.55 -22.44
N MET A 40 6.72 -12.02 -21.23
CA MET A 40 7.59 -12.12 -20.05
C MET A 40 7.87 -10.85 -19.24
N VAL A 41 6.80 -10.26 -18.69
CA VAL A 41 6.84 -9.72 -17.32
C VAL A 41 6.44 -10.86 -16.39
N LYS A 42 7.41 -11.53 -15.76
CA LYS A 42 7.17 -12.37 -14.57
C LYS A 42 7.61 -11.56 -13.35
N THR A 43 6.69 -10.78 -12.81
CA THR A 43 6.75 -10.20 -11.47
C THR A 43 6.54 -11.33 -10.45
N THR A 44 7.60 -11.75 -9.78
CA THR A 44 7.47 -12.52 -8.53
C THR A 44 7.06 -11.54 -7.43
N SER A 45 5.75 -11.37 -7.28
CA SER A 45 5.13 -10.69 -6.16
C SER A 45 5.28 -11.55 -4.91
N ILE A 46 6.09 -11.09 -3.95
CA ILE A 46 6.00 -11.57 -2.58
C ILE A 46 4.68 -11.01 -2.03
N GLU A 47 3.67 -11.87 -1.91
CA GLU A 47 2.38 -11.50 -1.31
C GLU A 47 2.56 -11.33 0.20
N TYR A 48 2.55 -10.08 0.66
CA TYR A 48 2.18 -9.78 2.04
C TYR A 48 0.73 -10.21 2.28
N PRO A 49 0.35 -10.66 3.49
CA PRO A 49 -1.04 -10.96 3.78
C PRO A 49 -1.85 -9.69 3.52
N LYS A 50 -2.62 -9.73 2.42
CA LYS A 50 -3.66 -8.74 2.13
C LYS A 50 -4.70 -8.92 3.22
N ASN A 51 -4.51 -8.22 4.33
CA ASN A 51 -5.49 -8.20 5.41
C ASN A 51 -6.81 -7.65 4.85
N ILE A 52 -7.68 -8.60 4.49
CA ILE A 52 -9.10 -8.74 4.84
C ILE A 52 -9.83 -7.39 4.97
N ILE A 53 -10.74 -7.08 4.03
CA ILE A 53 -12.17 -6.77 4.28
C ILE A 53 -12.86 -6.32 2.96
N GLU A 54 -14.09 -6.80 2.81
CA GLU A 54 -14.92 -6.88 1.60
C GLU A 54 -15.64 -5.56 1.23
N ASN A 55 -15.67 -5.25 -0.06
CA ASN A 55 -16.43 -4.14 -0.67
C ASN A 55 -17.69 -4.73 -1.34
N TYR A 56 -18.89 -4.19 -1.10
CA TYR A 56 -20.12 -4.72 -1.69
C TYR A 56 -20.56 -3.98 -2.96
N ILE A 57 -20.84 -4.73 -4.01
CA ILE A 57 -21.36 -4.21 -5.29
C ILE A 57 -22.70 -4.91 -5.57
N ILE A 58 -23.72 -4.14 -5.92
CA ILE A 58 -24.92 -4.70 -6.55
C ILE A 58 -24.74 -4.61 -8.06
N ILE A 59 -24.92 -5.73 -8.76
CA ILE A 59 -25.07 -5.74 -10.22
C ILE A 59 -26.52 -6.08 -10.50
N TRP A 60 -27.23 -5.19 -11.20
CA TRP A 60 -28.56 -5.47 -11.74
C TRP A 60 -28.47 -5.75 -13.23
N LEU A 61 -28.61 -7.02 -13.59
CA LEU A 61 -28.54 -7.52 -14.95
C LEU A 61 -29.96 -7.65 -15.52
N ASN A 62 -30.37 -6.67 -16.33
CA ASN A 62 -31.70 -6.59 -16.93
C ASN A 62 -31.62 -5.94 -18.32
N PRO A 63 -32.00 -6.64 -19.41
CA PRO A 63 -31.85 -6.11 -20.76
C PRO A 63 -32.91 -5.06 -21.08
N ASN A 64 -34.01 -5.01 -20.32
CA ASN A 64 -35.16 -4.13 -20.54
C ASN A 64 -35.15 -2.92 -19.58
N LEU A 65 -34.01 -2.65 -18.93
CA LEU A 65 -33.90 -1.56 -17.98
C LEU A 65 -33.78 -0.22 -18.72
N ASP A 66 -34.88 0.51 -18.81
CA ASP A 66 -34.88 1.87 -19.33
C ASP A 66 -34.51 2.86 -18.22
N LEU A 67 -33.30 3.40 -18.29
CA LEU A 67 -32.77 4.39 -17.35
C LEU A 67 -33.40 5.78 -17.50
N SER A 68 -34.17 6.02 -18.57
CA SER A 68 -34.93 7.26 -18.74
C SER A 68 -36.25 7.27 -17.96
N ASN A 69 -36.76 6.10 -17.58
CA ASN A 69 -37.98 5.94 -16.81
C ASN A 69 -37.77 6.25 -15.32
N GLU A 70 -38.54 7.21 -14.79
CA GLU A 70 -38.48 7.64 -13.38
C GLU A 70 -38.74 6.51 -12.39
N GLU A 71 -39.60 5.55 -12.71
CA GLU A 71 -39.85 4.40 -11.84
C GLU A 71 -38.59 3.52 -11.70
N ASN A 72 -37.89 3.25 -12.81
CA ASN A 72 -36.63 2.49 -12.78
C ASN A 72 -35.53 3.26 -12.03
N LYS A 73 -35.45 4.58 -12.20
CA LYS A 73 -34.51 5.42 -11.44
C LYS A 73 -34.78 5.35 -9.94
N GLU A 74 -36.05 5.37 -9.52
CA GLU A 74 -36.41 5.22 -8.11
C GLU A 74 -36.05 3.83 -7.56
N LEU A 75 -36.26 2.76 -8.33
CA LEU A 75 -35.87 1.41 -7.95
C LEU A 75 -34.33 1.26 -7.81
N ILE A 76 -33.57 1.86 -8.74
CA ILE A 76 -32.10 1.88 -8.67
C ILE A 76 -31.61 2.70 -7.47
N SER A 77 -32.24 3.85 -7.20
CA SER A 77 -31.97 4.68 -6.02
C SER A 77 -32.20 3.88 -4.72
N GLN A 78 -33.29 3.10 -4.65
CA GLN A 78 -33.54 2.21 -3.52
C GLN A 78 -32.43 1.18 -3.33
N LEU A 79 -31.85 0.61 -4.40
CA LEU A 79 -30.70 -0.30 -4.33
C LEU A 79 -29.40 0.40 -3.94
N ARG A 80 -29.15 1.61 -4.47
CA ARG A 80 -28.00 2.46 -4.11
C ARG A 80 -28.03 2.91 -2.65
N SER A 81 -29.21 2.97 -2.03
CA SER A 81 -29.33 3.19 -0.58
C SER A 81 -28.78 2.02 0.26
N ILE A 82 -28.51 0.86 -0.34
CA ILE A 82 -28.09 -0.37 0.34
C ILE A 82 -26.58 -0.57 0.27
N VAL A 83 -25.96 -0.36 -0.89
CA VAL A 83 -24.52 -0.61 -1.13
C VAL A 83 -23.84 0.58 -1.80
N ASN A 84 -22.50 0.62 -1.69
CA ASN A 84 -21.69 1.74 -2.21
C ASN A 84 -21.69 1.86 -3.73
N THR A 85 -21.94 0.75 -4.44
CA THR A 85 -21.84 0.72 -5.90
C THR A 85 -22.94 -0.17 -6.44
N THR A 86 -23.83 0.41 -7.23
CA THR A 86 -24.86 -0.32 -7.97
C THR A 86 -24.59 -0.11 -9.45
N ILE A 87 -24.47 -1.21 -10.19
CA ILE A 87 -24.18 -1.19 -11.62
C ILE A 87 -25.34 -1.87 -12.33
N THR A 88 -25.87 -1.22 -13.35
CA THR A 88 -26.89 -1.79 -14.22
C THR A 88 -26.22 -2.26 -15.51
N LEU A 89 -26.40 -3.53 -15.85
CA LEU A 89 -25.85 -4.12 -17.06
C LEU A 89 -27.00 -4.71 -17.88
N THR A 90 -26.91 -4.61 -19.20
CA THR A 90 -27.92 -5.13 -20.12
C THR A 90 -27.53 -6.47 -20.72
N ASP A 91 -26.28 -6.89 -20.56
CA ASP A 91 -25.74 -8.10 -21.17
C ASP A 91 -24.73 -8.82 -20.25
N ILE A 92 -24.69 -10.14 -20.37
CA ILE A 92 -23.90 -11.01 -19.50
C ILE A 92 -22.39 -10.89 -19.74
N ASP A 93 -21.93 -10.60 -20.97
CA ASP A 93 -20.51 -10.46 -21.27
C ASP A 93 -19.92 -9.22 -20.57
N GLN A 94 -20.73 -8.16 -20.45
CA GLN A 94 -20.36 -6.99 -19.65
C GLN A 94 -20.23 -7.36 -18.17
N CYS A 95 -21.12 -8.21 -17.67
CA CYS A 95 -21.06 -8.70 -16.29
C CYS A 95 -19.79 -9.54 -16.05
N VAL A 96 -19.48 -10.49 -16.94
CA VAL A 96 -18.24 -11.28 -16.88
C VAL A 96 -17.01 -10.37 -16.93
N LYS A 97 -16.98 -9.41 -17.86
CA LYS A 97 -15.85 -8.47 -18.00
C LYS A 97 -15.65 -7.65 -16.72
N PHE A 98 -16.73 -7.20 -16.11
CA PHE A 98 -16.69 -6.48 -14.85
C PHE A 98 -16.22 -7.37 -13.69
N LEU A 99 -16.77 -8.59 -13.58
CA LEU A 99 -16.39 -9.57 -12.56
C LEU A 99 -14.90 -9.97 -12.64
N LYS A 100 -14.30 -9.98 -13.84
CA LYS A 100 -12.85 -10.21 -14.04
C LYS A 100 -11.96 -9.05 -13.60
N GLN A 101 -12.51 -7.82 -13.54
CA GLN A 101 -11.76 -6.63 -13.13
C GLN A 101 -11.73 -6.45 -11.61
N ILE A 102 -12.79 -6.87 -10.93
CA ILE A 102 -12.88 -6.83 -9.47
C ILE A 102 -12.17 -8.04 -8.84
N LYS A 103 -11.48 -7.82 -7.73
CA LYS A 103 -10.65 -8.86 -7.09
C LYS A 103 -11.05 -9.15 -5.66
N ASN A 104 -11.43 -8.12 -4.90
CA ASN A 104 -11.64 -8.21 -3.45
C ASN A 104 -13.08 -7.84 -3.05
N GLU A 105 -13.90 -7.45 -4.02
CA GLU A 105 -15.28 -7.05 -3.84
C GLU A 105 -16.23 -8.25 -3.85
N LYS A 106 -17.24 -8.22 -2.99
CA LYS A 106 -18.37 -9.15 -2.96
C LYS A 106 -19.53 -8.59 -3.79
N VAL A 107 -20.08 -9.42 -4.66
CA VAL A 107 -21.15 -9.03 -5.59
C VAL A 107 -22.48 -9.64 -5.20
N PHE A 108 -23.49 -8.79 -5.09
CA PHE A 108 -24.90 -9.15 -5.03
C PHE A 108 -25.49 -8.99 -6.43
N LEU A 109 -25.80 -10.11 -7.08
CA LEU A 109 -26.30 -10.11 -8.45
C LEU A 109 -27.83 -10.20 -8.44
N ILE A 110 -28.49 -9.22 -9.03
CA ILE A 110 -29.93 -9.19 -9.27
C ILE A 110 -30.13 -9.47 -10.77
N ILE A 111 -30.90 -10.49 -11.11
CA ILE A 111 -31.11 -10.90 -12.50
C ILE A 111 -32.58 -10.88 -12.89
N SER A 112 -32.85 -10.51 -14.13
CA SER A 112 -34.12 -10.75 -14.78
C SER A 112 -34.25 -12.21 -15.25
N ASP A 113 -35.48 -12.63 -15.50
CA ASP A 113 -35.85 -14.00 -15.90
C ASP A 113 -35.12 -14.52 -17.15
N CYS A 114 -34.85 -13.63 -18.11
CA CYS A 114 -34.11 -13.93 -19.35
C CYS A 114 -32.68 -14.46 -19.12
N PHE A 115 -32.03 -14.11 -18.00
CA PHE A 115 -30.65 -14.52 -17.73
C PHE A 115 -30.52 -15.78 -16.88
N ILE A 116 -31.63 -16.30 -16.33
CA ILE A 116 -31.60 -17.40 -15.36
C ILE A 116 -30.75 -18.58 -15.83
N LYS A 117 -30.88 -19.02 -17.08
CA LYS A 117 -30.15 -20.19 -17.61
C LYS A 117 -28.64 -19.95 -17.79
N GLN A 118 -28.22 -18.70 -17.96
CA GLN A 118 -26.82 -18.35 -18.27
C GLN A 118 -25.99 -18.13 -16.99
N ILE A 119 -26.63 -17.83 -15.86
CA ILE A 119 -25.97 -17.55 -14.57
C ILE A 119 -25.34 -18.80 -13.94
N ALA A 120 -25.80 -20.01 -14.27
CA ALA A 120 -25.25 -21.25 -13.72
C ALA A 120 -23.72 -21.37 -13.90
N LEU A 121 -23.20 -20.87 -15.03
CA LEU A 121 -21.76 -20.87 -15.35
C LEU A 121 -20.98 -19.83 -14.52
N LEU A 122 -21.59 -18.68 -14.25
CA LEU A 122 -20.98 -17.59 -13.48
C LEU A 122 -20.79 -17.94 -12.00
N GLU A 123 -21.69 -18.75 -11.46
CA GLU A 123 -21.68 -19.11 -10.04
C GLU A 123 -20.43 -19.93 -9.66
N GLU A 124 -20.01 -20.83 -10.55
CA GLU A 124 -18.84 -21.70 -10.37
C GLU A 124 -17.53 -20.98 -10.71
N GLU A 125 -17.53 -20.08 -11.70
CA GLU A 125 -16.34 -19.37 -12.17
C GLU A 125 -15.89 -18.25 -11.21
N PHE A 126 -16.83 -17.55 -10.55
CA PHE A 126 -16.51 -16.33 -9.79
C PHE A 126 -16.75 -16.47 -8.28
N THR A 127 -15.65 -16.46 -7.51
CA THR A 127 -15.66 -16.44 -6.04
C THR A 127 -16.13 -15.11 -5.44
N GLN A 128 -16.04 -14.02 -6.22
CA GLN A 128 -16.50 -12.67 -5.87
C GLN A 128 -18.04 -12.61 -5.77
N LEU A 129 -18.75 -13.46 -6.52
CA LEU A 129 -20.20 -13.53 -6.46
C LEU A 129 -20.62 -14.07 -5.10
N ASN A 130 -21.34 -13.27 -4.31
CA ASN A 130 -21.79 -13.63 -2.98
C ASN A 130 -23.19 -14.25 -3.01
N SER A 131 -24.12 -13.57 -3.67
CA SER A 131 -25.54 -13.92 -3.67
C SER A 131 -26.21 -13.58 -4.99
N ILE A 132 -27.19 -14.39 -5.36
CA ILE A 132 -27.98 -14.25 -6.59
C ILE A 132 -29.45 -14.09 -6.22
N TYR A 133 -30.08 -13.06 -6.76
CA TYR A 133 -31.48 -12.70 -6.58
C TYR A 133 -32.17 -12.65 -7.94
N ILE A 134 -33.40 -13.16 -8.04
CA ILE A 134 -34.21 -13.00 -9.26
C ILE A 134 -35.27 -11.94 -9.00
N PHE A 135 -35.34 -10.94 -9.87
CA PHE A 135 -36.39 -9.92 -9.85
C PHE A 135 -37.28 -10.07 -11.09
N CYS A 136 -38.49 -10.60 -10.91
CA CYS A 136 -39.46 -10.86 -11.99
C CYS A 136 -40.89 -11.05 -11.47
N ASP A 137 -41.88 -10.88 -12.34
CA ASP A 137 -43.30 -11.05 -11.99
C ASP A 137 -43.71 -12.53 -11.79
N GLN A 138 -42.98 -13.47 -12.41
CA GLN A 138 -43.33 -14.91 -12.43
C GLN A 138 -42.73 -15.69 -11.26
N LYS A 139 -42.96 -15.26 -10.02
CA LYS A 139 -42.33 -15.86 -8.82
C LYS A 139 -42.47 -17.39 -8.74
N LEU A 140 -43.69 -17.91 -8.88
CA LEU A 140 -44.00 -19.34 -8.72
C LEU A 140 -43.23 -20.24 -9.69
N LYS A 141 -42.85 -19.71 -10.86
CA LYS A 141 -42.13 -20.46 -11.89
C LYS A 141 -40.65 -20.64 -11.57
N PHE A 142 -40.05 -19.69 -10.85
CA PHE A 142 -38.60 -19.63 -10.65
C PHE A 142 -38.17 -19.90 -9.21
N ASP A 143 -39.11 -20.04 -8.27
CA ASP A 143 -38.81 -20.25 -6.85
C ASP A 143 -38.11 -21.59 -6.57
N GLU A 144 -38.40 -22.65 -7.35
CA GLU A 144 -37.65 -23.90 -7.27
C GLU A 144 -36.31 -23.84 -8.01
N ILE A 145 -36.25 -23.08 -9.11
CA ILE A 145 -35.03 -22.96 -9.92
C ILE A 145 -33.93 -22.24 -9.14
N ILE A 146 -34.27 -21.17 -8.42
CA ILE A 146 -33.26 -20.44 -7.64
C ILE A 146 -32.69 -21.25 -6.49
N LYS A 147 -33.45 -22.22 -5.95
CA LYS A 147 -32.98 -23.12 -4.89
C LYS A 147 -31.92 -24.11 -5.38
N ALA A 148 -31.82 -24.30 -6.70
CA ALA A 148 -30.74 -25.10 -7.31
C ALA A 148 -29.40 -24.36 -7.34
N TYR A 149 -29.39 -23.03 -7.26
CA TYR A 149 -28.15 -22.24 -7.16
C TYR A 149 -27.64 -22.23 -5.71
N LYS A 150 -26.37 -22.58 -5.49
CA LYS A 150 -25.75 -22.59 -4.16
C LYS A 150 -25.78 -21.20 -3.50
N LYS A 151 -25.70 -20.15 -4.31
CA LYS A 151 -25.73 -18.73 -3.93
C LYS A 151 -27.09 -18.08 -4.17
N GLY A 152 -28.12 -18.83 -4.59
CA GLY A 152 -29.47 -18.32 -4.81
C GLY A 152 -30.18 -17.95 -3.51
N LYS A 153 -30.76 -16.74 -3.43
CA LYS A 153 -31.40 -16.22 -2.21
C LYS A 153 -32.90 -16.08 -2.27
N GLY A 154 -33.48 -15.88 -3.46
CA GLY A 154 -34.92 -15.86 -3.62
C GLY A 154 -35.42 -15.10 -4.84
N VAL A 155 -36.69 -15.33 -5.17
CA VAL A 155 -37.40 -14.64 -6.25
C VAL A 155 -38.31 -13.56 -5.66
N PHE A 156 -38.21 -12.36 -6.21
CA PHE A 156 -38.88 -11.17 -5.72
C PHE A 156 -39.69 -10.51 -6.85
N THR A 157 -40.94 -10.18 -6.55
CA THR A 157 -41.86 -9.44 -7.43
C THR A 157 -41.98 -7.97 -7.03
N GLN A 158 -41.55 -7.63 -5.82
CA GLN A 158 -41.60 -6.27 -5.27
C GLN A 158 -40.21 -5.84 -4.84
N MET A 159 -39.74 -4.72 -5.37
CA MET A 159 -38.41 -4.19 -5.07
C MET A 159 -38.23 -3.90 -3.59
N LYS A 160 -39.29 -3.43 -2.91
CA LYS A 160 -39.28 -3.21 -1.45
C LYS A 160 -38.88 -4.46 -0.67
N LEU A 161 -39.38 -5.64 -1.05
CA LEU A 161 -39.05 -6.90 -0.39
C LEU A 161 -37.62 -7.35 -0.71
N LEU A 162 -37.18 -7.19 -1.96
CA LEU A 162 -35.79 -7.46 -2.36
C LEU A 162 -34.82 -6.57 -1.58
N CYS A 163 -35.11 -5.28 -1.48
CA CYS A 163 -34.35 -4.31 -0.70
C CYS A 163 -34.28 -4.65 0.78
N ILE A 164 -35.34 -5.22 1.38
CA ILE A 164 -35.32 -5.67 2.79
C ILE A 164 -34.33 -6.83 2.96
N GLU A 165 -34.36 -7.82 2.06
CA GLU A 165 -33.45 -8.97 2.14
C GLU A 165 -32.01 -8.57 1.83
N LEU A 166 -31.78 -7.73 0.82
CA LEU A 166 -30.46 -7.16 0.53
C LEU A 166 -29.93 -6.32 1.69
N LYS A 167 -30.76 -5.47 2.33
CA LYS A 167 -30.33 -4.72 3.52
C LYS A 167 -29.97 -5.65 4.67
N LYS A 168 -30.72 -6.73 4.86
CA LYS A 168 -30.43 -7.75 5.86
C LYS A 168 -29.11 -8.45 5.55
N GLU A 169 -28.86 -8.85 4.30
CA GLU A 169 -27.63 -9.55 3.90
C GLU A 169 -26.41 -8.61 3.89
N VAL A 170 -26.56 -7.37 3.44
CA VAL A 170 -25.51 -6.35 3.50
C VAL A 170 -25.21 -5.96 4.93
N ARG A 171 -26.21 -5.85 5.82
CA ARG A 171 -25.98 -5.70 7.27
C ARG A 171 -25.27 -6.93 7.84
N GLN A 172 -25.68 -8.13 7.42
CA GLN A 172 -25.02 -9.37 7.80
C GLN A 172 -23.53 -9.36 7.44
N LEU A 173 -23.16 -8.97 6.23
CA LEU A 173 -21.76 -8.90 5.81
C LEU A 173 -21.03 -7.65 6.34
N ASN A 174 -21.74 -6.54 6.62
CA ASN A 174 -21.16 -5.32 7.17
C ASN A 174 -20.94 -5.35 8.68
N ASN A 175 -21.46 -6.34 9.41
CA ASN A 175 -21.53 -6.29 10.86
C ASN A 175 -20.16 -5.99 11.51
N ASP A 176 -20.02 -4.73 11.97
CA ASP A 176 -19.18 -4.18 13.03
C ASP A 176 -17.73 -4.66 13.14
N LEU A 177 -17.08 -4.97 12.01
CA LEU A 177 -15.63 -5.12 11.99
C LEU A 177 -14.99 -3.73 12.09
N ILE A 178 -14.78 -3.27 13.32
CA ILE A 178 -13.82 -2.20 13.58
C ILE A 178 -12.45 -2.73 13.16
N PRO A 179 -11.71 -2.00 12.30
CA PRO A 179 -10.34 -2.37 11.97
C PRO A 179 -9.54 -2.47 13.27
N THR A 180 -9.06 -3.67 13.57
CA THR A 180 -8.25 -3.95 14.76
C THR A 180 -6.90 -4.47 14.32
N SER A 181 -5.86 -4.03 15.02
CA SER A 181 -4.51 -4.51 14.81
C SER A 181 -4.02 -5.21 16.06
N ILE A 182 -3.59 -6.45 15.90
CA ILE A 182 -2.98 -7.21 16.99
C ILE A 182 -1.48 -6.92 16.94
N ILE A 183 -0.98 -6.34 18.01
CA ILE A 183 0.40 -5.94 18.15
C ILE A 183 1.08 -6.98 19.04
N SER A 184 1.77 -7.90 18.38
CA SER A 184 2.53 -8.96 19.04
C SER A 184 3.69 -8.39 19.85
N VAL A 185 4.05 -9.05 20.94
CA VAL A 185 5.29 -8.79 21.68
C VAL A 185 6.46 -9.21 20.79
N PRO A 186 7.29 -8.30 20.24
CA PRO A 186 8.31 -8.71 19.30
C PRO A 186 9.45 -9.43 20.03
N SER A 187 9.80 -10.64 19.61
CA SER A 187 11.12 -11.22 19.90
C SER A 187 12.23 -10.46 19.19
N THR A 188 11.92 -9.74 18.10
CA THR A 188 12.87 -9.03 17.24
C THR A 188 12.23 -7.81 16.55
N THR A 189 13.02 -6.76 16.31
CA THR A 189 12.66 -5.41 15.80
C THR A 189 12.17 -5.34 14.34
N ASN A 190 11.49 -6.35 13.81
CA ASN A 190 11.18 -6.45 12.38
C ASN A 190 9.86 -5.76 12.02
N PHE A 191 9.91 -4.71 11.19
CA PHE A 191 8.73 -3.98 10.70
C PHE A 191 7.78 -4.82 9.84
N ASN A 192 8.30 -5.87 9.21
CA ASN A 192 7.49 -6.75 8.36
C ASN A 192 6.48 -7.59 9.17
N GLU A 193 6.63 -7.60 10.50
CA GLU A 193 5.74 -8.32 11.43
C GLU A 193 4.68 -7.40 12.07
N LEU A 194 4.76 -6.08 11.85
CA LEU A 194 3.80 -5.12 12.40
C LEU A 194 2.65 -4.88 11.43
N ASP A 195 1.43 -4.85 11.95
CA ASP A 195 0.24 -4.51 11.17
C ASP A 195 0.37 -3.07 10.62
N PRO A 196 0.43 -2.89 9.29
CA PRO A 196 0.56 -1.58 8.69
C PRO A 196 -0.58 -0.61 9.02
N SER A 197 -1.75 -1.14 9.37
CA SER A 197 -2.95 -0.35 9.70
C SER A 197 -2.77 0.43 11.01
N PHE A 198 -2.12 -0.16 12.02
CA PHE A 198 -1.79 0.53 13.26
C PHE A 198 -0.82 1.69 13.01
N MET A 199 0.28 1.40 12.30
CA MET A 199 1.31 2.40 11.97
C MET A 199 0.70 3.57 11.19
N TYR A 200 -0.18 3.26 10.25
CA TYR A 200 -0.92 4.23 9.47
C TYR A 200 -1.83 5.11 10.32
N CYS A 201 -2.73 4.53 11.10
CA CYS A 201 -3.67 5.32 11.88
C CYS A 201 -2.95 6.14 12.97
N GLN A 202 -1.84 5.64 13.53
CA GLN A 202 -1.03 6.41 14.47
C GLN A 202 -0.44 7.68 13.81
N LEU A 203 0.11 7.56 12.60
CA LEU A 203 0.62 8.72 11.86
C LEU A 203 -0.49 9.67 11.42
N LEU A 204 -1.66 9.15 11.06
CA LEU A 204 -2.84 9.97 10.78
C LEU A 204 -3.25 10.79 12.00
N LYS A 205 -3.30 10.18 13.18
CA LYS A 205 -3.60 10.87 14.43
C LYS A 205 -2.58 11.99 14.71
N GLU A 206 -1.28 11.72 14.57
CA GLU A 206 -0.25 12.77 14.70
C GLU A 206 -0.46 13.91 13.69
N ASN A 207 -0.85 13.59 12.45
CA ASN A 207 -1.07 14.56 11.40
C ASN A 207 -2.29 15.45 11.66
N PHE A 208 -3.48 14.87 11.81
CA PHE A 208 -4.74 15.60 11.94
C PHE A 208 -4.78 16.56 13.11
N LEU A 209 -4.11 16.21 14.22
CA LEU A 209 -4.07 17.07 15.40
C LEU A 209 -3.24 18.33 15.18
N THR A 210 -2.32 18.33 14.21
CA THR A 210 -1.44 19.46 13.90
C THR A 210 -1.97 20.37 12.78
N THR A 211 -2.93 19.92 11.98
CA THR A 211 -3.42 20.68 10.82
C THR A 211 -4.34 21.84 11.24
N GLN A 212 -4.00 23.06 10.82
CA GLN A 212 -4.87 24.24 10.90
C GLN A 212 -5.55 24.45 9.54
N ASN A 213 -6.75 23.89 9.36
CA ASN A 213 -7.55 24.09 8.15
C ASN A 213 -8.65 25.12 8.40
N ASN A 214 -8.96 25.92 7.37
CA ASN A 214 -10.21 26.70 7.36
C ASN A 214 -11.39 25.72 7.27
N ILE A 215 -12.14 25.62 8.36
CA ILE A 215 -13.23 24.65 8.53
C ILE A 215 -14.31 24.81 7.48
N GLU A 216 -14.64 26.04 7.08
CA GLU A 216 -15.70 26.32 6.10
C GLU A 216 -15.32 25.76 4.73
N SER A 217 -14.08 25.99 4.29
CA SER A 217 -13.58 25.47 3.02
C SER A 217 -13.50 23.94 3.02
N SER A 218 -13.06 23.33 4.13
CA SER A 218 -12.98 21.87 4.25
C SER A 218 -14.35 21.21 4.25
N VAL A 219 -15.33 21.82 4.94
CA VAL A 219 -16.73 21.36 4.92
C VAL A 219 -17.30 21.43 3.52
N GLN A 220 -17.11 22.54 2.80
CA GLN A 220 -17.58 22.67 1.41
C GLN A 220 -16.96 21.61 0.48
N GLU A 221 -15.66 21.37 0.59
CA GLU A 221 -14.98 20.37 -0.24
C GLU A 221 -15.50 18.94 0.03
N LEU A 222 -15.79 18.63 1.29
CA LEU A 222 -16.38 17.34 1.68
C LEU A 222 -17.82 17.22 1.17
N VAL A 223 -18.62 18.28 1.32
CA VAL A 223 -20.01 18.32 0.89
C VAL A 223 -20.10 18.12 -0.62
N GLU A 224 -19.25 18.77 -1.42
CA GLU A 224 -19.24 18.60 -2.87
C GLU A 224 -18.87 17.17 -3.29
N PHE A 225 -17.88 16.59 -2.59
CA PHE A 225 -17.53 15.18 -2.75
C PHE A 225 -18.70 14.24 -2.40
N CYS A 226 -19.42 14.54 -1.31
CA CYS A 226 -20.60 13.78 -0.90
C CYS A 226 -21.78 13.94 -1.87
N ARG A 227 -22.05 15.14 -2.39
CA ARG A 227 -23.10 15.39 -3.39
C ARG A 227 -22.91 14.52 -4.63
N THR A 228 -21.65 14.38 -5.07
CA THR A 228 -21.29 13.50 -6.19
C THR A 228 -21.49 12.02 -5.84
N ASN A 229 -21.04 11.59 -4.65
CA ASN A 229 -21.12 10.17 -4.25
C ASN A 229 -22.53 9.71 -3.88
N TYR A 230 -23.40 10.63 -3.45
CA TYR A 230 -24.76 10.36 -3.01
C TYR A 230 -25.81 11.00 -3.93
N GLU A 231 -25.46 11.31 -5.18
CA GLU A 231 -26.31 12.03 -6.14
C GLU A 231 -27.72 11.44 -6.24
N GLU A 232 -27.82 10.12 -6.20
CA GLU A 232 -29.07 9.36 -6.29
C GLU A 232 -29.66 8.91 -4.94
N ASN A 233 -29.10 9.31 -3.80
CA ASN A 233 -29.61 8.95 -2.46
C ASN A 233 -30.19 10.19 -1.76
N ASN A 234 -31.49 10.43 -1.96
CA ASN A 234 -32.19 11.61 -1.44
C ASN A 234 -32.07 11.78 0.09
N GLY A 235 -32.08 10.67 0.86
CA GLY A 235 -31.96 10.73 2.31
C GLY A 235 -30.56 11.15 2.78
N GLU A 236 -29.51 10.63 2.14
CA GLU A 236 -28.13 11.07 2.45
C GLU A 236 -27.88 12.50 1.92
N ARG A 237 -28.48 12.90 0.79
CA ARG A 237 -28.40 14.30 0.32
C ARG A 237 -28.96 15.28 1.33
N GLU A 238 -30.14 15.01 1.88
CA GLU A 238 -30.72 15.88 2.92
C GLU A 238 -29.79 16.01 4.13
N LEU A 239 -29.16 14.90 4.55
CA LEU A 239 -28.17 14.92 5.63
C LEU A 239 -26.90 15.69 5.25
N VAL A 240 -26.45 15.61 4.00
CA VAL A 240 -25.30 16.36 3.47
C VAL A 240 -25.59 17.86 3.42
N GLU A 241 -26.77 18.28 2.96
CA GLU A 241 -27.17 19.70 2.96
C GLU A 241 -27.31 20.23 4.40
N LYS A 242 -27.89 19.43 5.31
CA LYS A 242 -27.96 19.78 6.73
C LYS A 242 -26.56 19.86 7.35
N PHE A 243 -25.64 18.98 6.96
CA PHE A 243 -24.26 18.99 7.41
C PHE A 243 -23.56 20.29 6.99
N GLU A 244 -23.68 20.69 5.72
CA GLU A 244 -23.10 21.96 5.22
C GLU A 244 -23.57 23.17 6.05
N GLN A 245 -24.87 23.25 6.35
CA GLN A 245 -25.45 24.40 7.04
C GLN A 245 -25.17 24.42 8.55
N LYS A 246 -25.14 23.25 9.20
CA LYS A 246 -25.18 23.14 10.66
C LYS A 246 -23.95 22.50 11.28
N TYR A 247 -22.90 22.23 10.50
CA TYR A 247 -21.69 21.57 11.02
C TYR A 247 -21.08 22.30 12.22
N ILE A 248 -21.01 23.63 12.16
CA ILE A 248 -20.42 24.45 13.25
C ILE A 248 -21.30 24.44 14.51
N GLU A 249 -22.63 24.33 14.36
CA GLU A 249 -23.59 24.40 15.46
C GLU A 249 -23.78 23.06 16.18
N ILE A 250 -23.54 21.94 15.48
CA ILE A 250 -23.79 20.59 15.97
C ILE A 250 -22.46 19.90 16.29
N SER A 251 -22.38 19.32 17.49
CA SER A 251 -21.21 18.54 17.92
C SER A 251 -20.83 17.46 16.88
N PRO A 252 -19.54 17.32 16.53
CA PRO A 252 -19.05 16.23 15.69
C PRO A 252 -19.42 14.84 16.23
N ILE A 253 -19.53 14.68 17.55
CA ILE A 253 -19.98 13.42 18.19
C ILE A 253 -21.41 13.08 17.76
N SER A 254 -22.31 14.06 17.71
CA SER A 254 -23.69 13.83 17.24
C SER A 254 -23.73 13.44 15.77
N TRP A 255 -22.90 14.03 14.92
CA TRP A 255 -22.78 13.62 13.51
C TRP A 255 -22.25 12.20 13.34
N TYR A 256 -21.28 11.81 14.16
CA TYR A 256 -20.67 10.48 14.12
C TYR A 256 -21.56 9.38 14.71
N THR A 257 -22.34 9.67 15.74
CA THR A 257 -23.21 8.67 16.41
C THR A 257 -24.56 8.52 15.72
N GLN A 258 -24.99 9.48 14.90
CA GLN A 258 -26.17 9.34 14.06
C GLN A 258 -25.91 8.42 12.87
N GLN A 259 -26.94 7.70 12.42
CA GLN A 259 -26.92 6.95 11.17
C GLN A 259 -26.85 7.90 9.96
N SER A 260 -25.64 8.40 9.66
CA SER A 260 -25.35 9.38 8.62
C SER A 260 -24.22 8.91 7.69
N PHE A 261 -24.05 9.60 6.56
CA PHE A 261 -22.89 9.41 5.70
C PHE A 261 -21.56 9.55 6.46
N ALA A 262 -21.46 10.44 7.47
CA ALA A 262 -20.22 10.72 8.17
C ALA A 262 -19.66 9.47 8.88
N TYR A 263 -20.51 8.76 9.65
CA TYR A 263 -20.13 7.51 10.29
C TYR A 263 -19.70 6.45 9.28
N LYS A 264 -20.54 6.20 8.26
CA LYS A 264 -20.32 5.14 7.27
C LYS A 264 -19.06 5.40 6.45
N MET A 265 -18.92 6.62 5.96
CA MET A 265 -17.82 7.05 5.10
C MET A 265 -16.50 7.03 5.86
N LEU A 266 -16.47 7.56 7.09
CA LEU A 266 -15.24 7.57 7.89
C LEU A 266 -14.78 6.16 8.25
N ASN A 267 -15.67 5.33 8.81
CA ASN A 267 -15.29 3.98 9.22
C ASN A 267 -14.91 3.11 8.03
N LYS A 268 -15.58 3.28 6.87
CA LYS A 268 -15.18 2.63 5.62
C LYS A 268 -13.77 3.09 5.23
N ALA A 269 -13.53 4.41 5.19
CA ALA A 269 -12.28 4.95 4.70
C ALA A 269 -11.08 4.53 5.58
N LEU A 270 -11.23 4.55 6.91
CA LEU A 270 -10.22 4.06 7.85
C LEU A 270 -9.97 2.55 7.68
N ARG A 271 -11.02 1.76 7.47
CA ARG A 271 -10.92 0.31 7.25
C ARG A 271 -10.26 -0.04 5.92
N THR A 272 -10.53 0.72 4.85
CA THR A 272 -9.97 0.47 3.51
C THR A 272 -8.68 1.25 3.23
N LEU A 273 -8.23 2.08 4.18
CA LEU A 273 -7.12 3.01 4.01
C LEU A 273 -7.31 3.89 2.76
N ASP A 274 -8.54 4.39 2.55
CA ASP A 274 -8.90 5.30 1.47
C ASP A 274 -8.40 6.70 1.80
N ILE A 275 -7.17 6.99 1.38
CA ILE A 275 -6.47 8.24 1.70
C ILE A 275 -7.25 9.45 1.21
N LYS A 276 -7.85 9.37 0.02
CA LYS A 276 -8.57 10.50 -0.56
C LYS A 276 -9.75 10.89 0.33
N THR A 277 -10.55 9.91 0.75
CA THR A 277 -11.67 10.17 1.66
C THR A 277 -11.19 10.57 3.05
N ILE A 278 -10.18 9.88 3.59
CA ILE A 278 -9.59 10.22 4.90
C ILE A 278 -9.10 11.67 4.93
N MET A 279 -8.38 12.11 3.90
CA MET A 279 -7.86 13.47 3.79
C MET A 279 -8.99 14.49 3.67
N LYS A 280 -10.06 14.18 2.93
CA LYS A 280 -11.26 15.04 2.88
C LYS A 280 -12.02 15.11 4.20
N MET A 281 -11.88 14.09 5.06
CA MET A 281 -12.49 14.02 6.38
C MET A 281 -11.53 14.41 7.51
N ASP A 282 -10.34 14.94 7.20
CA ASP A 282 -9.29 15.22 8.19
C ASP A 282 -9.76 16.18 9.29
N PHE A 283 -10.47 17.24 8.90
CA PHE A 283 -11.07 18.21 9.81
C PHE A 283 -12.09 17.55 10.71
N PHE A 284 -12.95 16.69 10.16
CA PHE A 284 -13.99 15.99 10.93
C PHE A 284 -13.37 15.04 11.96
N ILE A 285 -12.32 14.29 11.58
CA ILE A 285 -11.60 13.40 12.49
C ILE A 285 -10.95 14.21 13.62
N ARG A 286 -10.31 15.34 13.29
CA ARG A 286 -9.69 16.24 14.26
C ARG A 286 -10.72 16.83 15.22
N ASP A 287 -11.81 17.37 14.70
CA ASP A 287 -12.84 18.02 15.50
C ASP A 287 -13.55 17.00 16.39
N LEU A 288 -13.85 15.79 15.88
CA LEU A 288 -14.37 14.69 16.67
C LEU A 288 -13.41 14.27 17.79
N HIS A 289 -12.11 14.17 17.51
CA HIS A 289 -11.10 13.90 18.53
C HIS A 289 -11.10 14.98 19.63
N ARG A 290 -11.07 16.26 19.24
CA ARG A 290 -11.04 17.40 20.17
C ARG A 290 -12.31 17.49 21.00
N ASP A 291 -13.45 17.18 20.41
CA ASP A 291 -14.72 17.18 21.13
C ASP A 291 -14.72 16.07 22.20
N ILE A 292 -14.27 14.85 21.85
CA ILE A 292 -14.09 13.76 22.82
C ILE A 292 -13.11 14.18 23.93
N GLU A 293 -11.99 14.82 23.59
CA GLU A 293 -11.00 15.32 24.56
C GLU A 293 -11.59 16.39 25.49
N LEU A 294 -12.38 17.32 24.96
CA LEU A 294 -13.09 18.32 25.73
C LEU A 294 -14.03 17.67 26.76
N TYR A 295 -14.81 16.66 26.36
CA TYR A 295 -15.68 15.93 27.28
C TYR A 295 -14.90 15.04 28.25
N HIS A 296 -13.76 14.45 27.83
CA HIS A 296 -12.85 13.75 28.74
C HIS A 296 -12.40 14.70 29.86
N SER A 297 -11.95 15.91 29.53
CA SER A 297 -11.47 16.87 30.54
C SER A 297 -12.51 17.26 31.60
N LYS A 298 -13.81 17.10 31.29
CA LYS A 298 -14.93 17.32 32.20
C LYS A 298 -15.25 16.11 33.09
N LEU A 299 -14.72 14.93 32.79
CA LEU A 299 -14.82 13.76 33.66
C LEU A 299 -14.06 14.06 34.95
N ASN A 300 -14.73 13.91 36.09
CA ASN A 300 -14.11 14.13 37.39
C ASN A 300 -12.93 13.16 37.56
N ILE A 301 -11.71 13.67 37.65
CA ILE A 301 -10.46 12.90 37.74
C ILE A 301 -10.43 11.96 38.97
N ASN A 302 -11.34 12.15 39.93
CA ASN A 302 -11.56 11.27 41.09
C ASN A 302 -12.38 9.99 40.80
N LEU A 303 -12.67 9.67 39.54
CA LEU A 303 -13.39 8.46 39.16
C LEU A 303 -12.54 7.20 39.42
N CYS A 304 -13.13 6.21 40.08
CA CYS A 304 -12.52 4.88 40.21
C CYS A 304 -12.46 4.18 38.84
N PRO A 305 -11.50 3.27 38.64
CA PRO A 305 -11.48 2.43 37.44
C PRO A 305 -12.82 1.74 37.21
N PHE A 306 -13.29 1.75 35.97
CA PHE A 306 -14.59 1.20 35.59
C PHE A 306 -14.46 0.30 34.37
N LYS A 307 -15.56 -0.36 33.99
CA LYS A 307 -15.60 -1.25 32.83
C LYS A 307 -16.54 -0.71 31.76
N VAL A 308 -16.10 -0.84 30.52
CA VAL A 308 -16.94 -0.69 29.33
C VAL A 308 -16.92 -1.98 28.53
N TYR A 309 -17.95 -2.17 27.72
CA TYR A 309 -18.20 -3.39 26.97
C TYR A 309 -18.46 -3.08 25.51
N ARG A 310 -18.06 -4.02 24.64
CA ARG A 310 -18.41 -4.00 23.22
C ARG A 310 -18.60 -5.43 22.72
N GLY A 311 -19.69 -5.69 22.03
CA GLY A 311 -19.90 -6.95 21.34
C GLY A 311 -19.72 -6.79 19.84
N GLN A 312 -19.09 -7.76 19.19
CA GLN A 312 -18.99 -7.83 17.72
C GLN A 312 -18.55 -9.23 17.27
N GLY A 313 -18.66 -9.49 15.97
CA GLY A 313 -17.96 -10.61 15.34
C GLY A 313 -16.48 -10.28 15.11
N LEU A 314 -15.63 -11.29 15.11
CA LEU A 314 -14.23 -11.19 14.69
C LEU A 314 -13.92 -12.32 13.70
N PRO A 315 -13.24 -12.07 12.56
CA PRO A 315 -12.88 -13.14 11.64
C PRO A 315 -12.05 -14.21 12.34
N ASN A 316 -12.28 -15.48 12.03
CA ASN A 316 -11.64 -16.59 12.74
C ASN A 316 -10.11 -16.50 12.72
N GLU A 317 -9.51 -16.07 11.61
CA GLU A 317 -8.06 -15.85 11.50
C GLU A 317 -7.55 -14.78 12.47
N ALA A 318 -8.25 -13.64 12.57
CA ALA A 318 -7.91 -12.57 13.49
C ALA A 318 -8.09 -13.03 14.95
N PHE A 319 -9.10 -13.84 15.22
CA PHE A 319 -9.30 -14.43 16.54
C PHE A 319 -8.17 -15.41 16.93
N ASP A 320 -7.71 -16.24 15.99
CA ASP A 320 -6.58 -17.15 16.22
C ASP A 320 -5.28 -16.39 16.45
N GLN A 321 -5.04 -15.28 15.74
CA GLN A 321 -3.93 -14.39 16.01
C GLN A 321 -4.03 -13.76 17.41
N LEU A 322 -5.23 -13.37 17.82
CA LEU A 322 -5.47 -12.76 19.13
C LEU A 322 -5.17 -13.75 20.24
N LYS A 323 -5.58 -15.02 20.10
CA LYS A 323 -5.27 -16.11 21.04
C LYS A 323 -3.77 -16.35 21.22
N LYS A 324 -3.00 -16.21 20.15
CA LYS A 324 -1.53 -16.39 20.18
C LYS A 324 -0.80 -15.24 20.87
N ASN A 325 -1.46 -14.08 21.01
CA ASN A 325 -0.88 -12.84 21.52
C ASN A 325 -1.41 -12.43 22.91
N LYS A 326 -1.53 -13.41 23.82
CA LYS A 326 -1.79 -13.11 25.23
C LYS A 326 -0.67 -12.21 25.77
N ASP A 327 -1.02 -11.22 26.59
CA ASP A 327 -0.13 -10.16 27.11
C ASP A 327 0.41 -9.19 26.04
N GLY A 328 -0.02 -9.31 24.78
CA GLY A 328 0.22 -8.35 23.70
C GLY A 328 -0.69 -7.12 23.79
N LEU A 329 -0.68 -6.31 22.73
CA LEU A 329 -1.56 -5.16 22.59
C LEU A 329 -2.56 -5.38 21.45
N ILE A 330 -3.73 -4.76 21.57
CA ILE A 330 -4.72 -4.63 20.50
C ILE A 330 -5.02 -3.15 20.29
N ALA A 331 -4.92 -2.68 19.05
CA ALA A 331 -5.29 -1.32 18.67
C ALA A 331 -6.63 -1.34 17.92
N PHE A 332 -7.53 -0.45 18.28
CA PHE A 332 -8.74 -0.14 17.53
C PHE A 332 -8.45 1.08 16.65
N ASN A 333 -8.39 0.85 15.34
CA ASN A 333 -7.91 1.82 14.34
C ASN A 333 -9.00 2.78 13.84
N SER A 334 -10.14 2.82 14.53
CA SER A 334 -11.25 3.76 14.34
C SER A 334 -11.66 4.34 15.70
N PHE A 335 -12.56 5.32 15.69
CA PHE A 335 -13.27 5.71 16.90
C PHE A 335 -14.05 4.51 17.45
N LEU A 336 -13.88 4.24 18.73
CA LEU A 336 -14.36 3.02 19.35
C LEU A 336 -15.57 3.34 20.23
N SER A 337 -16.74 2.93 19.75
CA SER A 337 -17.99 3.00 20.51
C SER A 337 -18.13 1.79 21.45
N THR A 338 -18.45 2.06 22.70
CA THR A 338 -18.60 1.09 23.79
C THR A 338 -19.78 1.47 24.68
N THR A 339 -20.17 0.59 25.60
CA THR A 339 -21.25 0.86 26.56
C THR A 339 -20.85 0.38 27.96
N ILE A 340 -21.32 1.06 29.01
CA ILE A 340 -21.22 0.53 30.38
C ILE A 340 -22.27 -0.56 30.67
N ASP A 341 -23.27 -0.72 29.80
CA ASP A 341 -24.30 -1.75 29.91
C ASP A 341 -23.88 -3.04 29.18
N LYS A 342 -23.47 -4.04 29.96
CA LYS A 342 -23.03 -5.33 29.43
C LYS A 342 -24.11 -6.04 28.60
N SER A 343 -25.39 -5.82 28.90
CA SER A 343 -26.50 -6.48 28.18
C SER A 343 -26.62 -5.97 26.75
N VAL A 344 -26.44 -4.66 26.55
CA VAL A 344 -26.41 -4.02 25.23
C VAL A 344 -25.27 -4.61 24.40
N ALA A 345 -24.06 -4.67 24.95
CA ALA A 345 -22.91 -5.26 24.26
C ALA A 345 -23.12 -6.75 23.93
N LEU A 346 -23.72 -7.55 24.83
CA LEU A 346 -24.01 -8.96 24.59
C LEU A 346 -24.98 -9.17 23.40
N ASN A 347 -25.94 -8.28 23.20
CA ASN A 347 -26.85 -8.35 22.05
C ASN A 347 -26.08 -8.17 20.73
N PHE A 348 -25.15 -7.22 20.67
CA PHE A 348 -24.28 -7.05 19.49
C PHE A 348 -23.40 -8.28 19.23
N ALA A 349 -22.81 -8.87 20.29
CA ALA A 349 -21.98 -10.07 20.14
C ALA A 349 -22.80 -11.31 19.71
N ARG A 350 -24.03 -11.46 20.20
CA ARG A 350 -24.88 -12.59 19.82
C ARG A 350 -25.43 -12.47 18.40
N ASN A 351 -25.73 -11.24 17.97
CA ASN A 351 -26.13 -10.99 16.59
C ASN A 351 -25.05 -11.42 15.57
N SER A 352 -23.77 -11.50 15.98
CA SER A 352 -22.71 -11.98 15.09
C SER A 352 -22.58 -13.50 14.97
N GLN A 353 -23.32 -14.30 15.74
CA GLN A 353 -23.31 -15.76 15.63
C GLN A 353 -23.94 -16.26 14.31
N CYS A 354 -24.61 -15.38 13.58
CA CYS A 354 -25.24 -15.66 12.29
C CYS A 354 -24.25 -15.75 11.11
N TYR A 355 -22.93 -15.60 11.32
CA TYR A 355 -21.92 -15.54 10.27
C TYR A 355 -21.05 -16.79 10.20
N THR A 356 -20.89 -17.35 9.00
CA THR A 356 -20.25 -18.66 8.79
C THR A 356 -18.73 -18.67 9.01
N ASN A 357 -18.07 -17.53 9.24
CA ASN A 357 -16.61 -17.41 9.38
C ASN A 357 -16.15 -16.40 10.44
N THR A 358 -17.01 -16.06 11.40
CA THR A 358 -16.63 -15.17 12.51
C THR A 358 -16.88 -15.81 13.86
N THR A 359 -16.04 -15.46 14.82
CA THR A 359 -16.21 -15.79 16.23
C THR A 359 -16.88 -14.61 16.91
N SER A 360 -17.96 -14.85 17.66
CA SER A 360 -18.57 -13.79 18.47
C SER A 360 -17.72 -13.47 19.67
N ILE A 361 -17.46 -12.17 19.84
CA ILE A 361 -16.60 -11.63 20.87
C ILE A 361 -17.37 -10.62 21.72
N LEU A 362 -17.21 -10.73 23.03
CA LEU A 362 -17.48 -9.68 24.00
C LEU A 362 -16.15 -9.13 24.52
N TYR A 363 -15.82 -7.90 24.17
CA TYR A 363 -14.73 -7.18 24.80
C TYR A 363 -15.21 -6.63 26.15
N GLU A 364 -14.47 -6.94 27.21
CA GLU A 364 -14.63 -6.37 28.54
C GLU A 364 -13.39 -5.53 28.84
N MET A 365 -13.52 -4.20 28.80
CA MET A 365 -12.40 -3.26 28.83
C MET A 365 -12.37 -2.53 30.17
N LYS A 366 -11.26 -2.64 30.90
CA LYS A 366 -11.00 -1.86 32.13
C LYS A 366 -10.40 -0.52 31.77
N ILE A 367 -11.02 0.54 32.28
CA ILE A 367 -10.68 1.93 32.00
C ILE A 367 -10.19 2.59 33.29
N ASP A 368 -8.97 3.11 33.25
CA ASP A 368 -8.44 4.03 34.26
C ASP A 368 -8.62 5.47 33.75
N PRO A 369 -9.52 6.26 34.37
CA PRO A 369 -9.80 7.62 33.92
C PRO A 369 -8.66 8.61 34.20
N SER A 370 -7.61 8.23 34.93
CA SER A 370 -6.43 9.08 35.08
C SER A 370 -5.53 9.10 33.83
N ILE A 371 -5.77 8.21 32.86
CA ILE A 371 -5.03 8.14 31.61
C ILE A 371 -5.50 9.27 30.68
N SER A 372 -4.79 10.40 30.70
CA SER A 372 -5.09 11.55 29.85
C SER A 372 -4.61 11.42 28.40
N SER A 373 -3.67 10.52 28.11
CA SER A 373 -3.08 10.37 26.76
C SER A 373 -4.05 9.80 25.73
N ILE A 374 -5.18 9.21 26.16
CA ILE A 374 -6.19 8.62 25.29
C ILE A 374 -7.55 9.25 25.59
N PRO A 375 -8.01 10.18 24.76
CA PRO A 375 -9.33 10.79 24.91
C PRO A 375 -10.48 9.77 24.81
N PHE A 376 -11.37 9.78 25.79
CA PHE A 376 -12.65 9.08 25.76
C PHE A 376 -13.70 9.87 26.55
N ALA A 377 -14.97 9.71 26.21
CA ALA A 377 -16.04 10.45 26.86
C ALA A 377 -17.33 9.63 26.95
N SER A 378 -18.11 9.87 27.99
CA SER A 378 -19.53 9.49 27.99
C SER A 378 -20.26 10.41 27.02
N VAL A 379 -20.85 9.83 25.98
CA VAL A 379 -21.55 10.56 24.92
C VAL A 379 -23.05 10.34 24.96
N SER A 380 -23.59 9.73 26.02
CA SER A 380 -25.01 9.34 26.10
C SER A 380 -25.98 10.53 25.92
N HIS A 381 -25.56 11.74 26.28
CA HIS A 381 -26.38 12.96 26.12
C HIS A 381 -26.31 13.59 24.72
N LEU A 382 -25.37 13.15 23.89
CA LEU A 382 -25.13 13.64 22.51
C LEU A 382 -25.40 12.57 21.45
N SER A 383 -25.34 11.30 21.87
CA SER A 383 -25.54 10.13 21.02
C SER A 383 -26.96 10.08 20.51
N ALA A 384 -27.11 9.62 19.26
CA ALA A 384 -28.42 9.29 18.70
C ALA A 384 -29.12 8.15 19.47
N TYR A 385 -28.40 7.42 20.32
CA TYR A 385 -28.92 6.31 21.12
C TYR A 385 -28.63 6.49 22.63
N PRO A 386 -29.27 7.47 23.31
CA PRO A 386 -28.97 7.80 24.72
C PRO A 386 -29.14 6.62 25.69
N GLN A 387 -30.05 5.70 25.37
CA GLN A 387 -30.37 4.53 26.18
C GLN A 387 -29.22 3.53 26.25
N GLU A 388 -28.30 3.54 25.27
CA GLU A 388 -27.19 2.60 25.20
C GLU A 388 -26.04 2.97 26.14
N LYS A 389 -26.12 4.10 26.86
CA LYS A 389 -25.09 4.56 27.81
C LYS A 389 -23.69 4.55 27.21
N GLU A 390 -23.61 5.11 26.01
CA GLU A 390 -22.44 5.03 25.14
C GLU A 390 -21.23 5.79 25.71
N TYR A 391 -20.06 5.16 25.63
CA TYR A 391 -18.75 5.76 25.78
C TYR A 391 -18.00 5.68 24.45
N LEU A 392 -17.54 6.82 23.95
CA LEU A 392 -16.81 6.93 22.71
C LEU A 392 -15.33 7.21 22.99
N PHE A 393 -14.47 6.37 22.42
CA PHE A 393 -13.03 6.50 22.47
C PHE A 393 -12.51 7.08 21.17
N SER A 394 -11.41 7.83 21.27
CA SER A 394 -10.76 8.38 20.11
C SER A 394 -10.11 7.32 19.20
N ILE A 395 -9.73 7.73 17.99
CA ILE A 395 -9.01 6.88 17.04
C ILE A 395 -7.66 6.39 17.61
N CYS A 396 -7.25 5.19 17.20
CA CYS A 396 -6.02 4.51 17.64
C CYS A 396 -5.99 4.24 19.13
N THR A 397 -7.13 3.87 19.71
CA THR A 397 -7.17 3.47 21.12
C THR A 397 -6.54 2.08 21.25
N VAL A 398 -5.53 1.97 22.11
CA VAL A 398 -4.78 0.73 22.33
C VAL A 398 -5.15 0.16 23.69
N PHE A 399 -5.28 -1.16 23.76
CA PHE A 399 -5.50 -1.92 24.98
C PHE A 399 -4.48 -3.05 25.10
N ARG A 400 -4.19 -3.44 26.35
CA ARG A 400 -3.45 -4.66 26.67
C ARG A 400 -4.42 -5.84 26.76
N ILE A 401 -4.01 -6.98 26.22
CA ILE A 401 -4.79 -8.23 26.25
C ILE A 401 -4.49 -8.98 27.55
N ASP A 402 -5.41 -8.93 28.51
CA ASP A 402 -5.22 -9.55 29.82
C ASP A 402 -5.56 -11.05 29.80
N ASN A 403 -6.76 -11.38 29.32
CA ASN A 403 -7.22 -12.76 29.28
C ASN A 403 -8.27 -13.00 28.21
N ILE A 404 -8.36 -14.24 27.73
CA ILE A 404 -9.33 -14.68 26.73
C ILE A 404 -10.03 -15.90 27.31
N GLU A 405 -11.32 -15.77 27.54
CA GLU A 405 -12.14 -16.79 28.21
C GLU A 405 -13.31 -17.17 27.31
N ARG A 406 -13.64 -18.45 27.25
CA ARG A 406 -14.87 -18.89 26.59
C ARG A 406 -16.05 -18.57 27.52
N HIS A 407 -17.03 -17.82 27.01
CA HIS A 407 -18.22 -17.46 27.78
C HIS A 407 -19.32 -18.53 27.64
N ASP A 408 -19.57 -18.98 26.40
CA ASP A 408 -20.47 -20.09 26.08
C ASP A 408 -19.99 -20.84 24.80
N GLU A 409 -20.80 -21.73 24.24
CA GLU A 409 -20.41 -22.53 23.07
C GLU A 409 -20.02 -21.68 21.86
N HIS A 410 -20.60 -20.48 21.71
CA HIS A 410 -20.47 -19.63 20.53
C HIS A 410 -19.99 -18.21 20.83
N LEU A 411 -19.68 -17.86 22.09
CA LEU A 411 -19.24 -16.53 22.52
C LEU A 411 -17.97 -16.60 23.37
N TRP A 412 -17.01 -15.71 23.06
CA TRP A 412 -15.78 -15.52 23.84
C TRP A 412 -15.75 -14.15 24.49
N THR A 413 -15.24 -14.07 25.71
CA THR A 413 -14.94 -12.81 26.39
C THR A 413 -13.45 -12.53 26.32
N ILE A 414 -13.10 -11.34 25.82
CA ILE A 414 -11.72 -10.85 25.80
C ILE A 414 -11.61 -9.72 26.82
N LYS A 415 -10.84 -9.95 27.87
CA LYS A 415 -10.56 -8.97 28.92
C LYS A 415 -9.39 -8.10 28.49
N LEU A 416 -9.62 -6.80 28.47
CA LEU A 416 -8.69 -5.78 28.02
C LEU A 416 -8.47 -4.73 29.10
N THR A 417 -7.27 -4.15 29.15
CA THR A 417 -6.97 -2.99 30.01
C THR A 417 -6.47 -1.83 29.16
N LEU A 418 -7.05 -0.64 29.35
CA LEU A 418 -6.62 0.56 28.65
C LEU A 418 -5.15 0.86 28.96
N THR A 419 -4.34 1.05 27.93
CA THR A 419 -2.93 1.41 28.07
C THR A 419 -2.71 2.91 27.90
N ASN A 420 -1.48 3.38 28.11
CA ASN A 420 -1.07 4.76 27.90
C ASN A 420 0.29 4.81 27.16
N ASP A 421 0.76 6.03 26.86
CA ASP A 421 1.99 6.25 26.10
C ASP A 421 3.27 5.79 26.83
N LYS A 422 3.18 5.43 28.12
CA LYS A 422 4.29 4.89 28.91
C LYS A 422 4.42 3.38 28.79
N ASP A 423 3.48 2.70 28.11
CA ASP A 423 3.59 1.27 27.87
C ASP A 423 4.87 0.95 27.07
N PRO A 424 5.74 0.05 27.56
CA PRO A 424 7.03 -0.18 26.93
C PRO A 424 6.95 -0.68 25.48
N LEU A 425 5.93 -1.49 25.16
CA LEU A 425 5.76 -2.02 23.81
C LEU A 425 5.26 -0.91 22.89
N LEU A 426 4.26 -0.15 23.31
CA LEU A 426 3.74 0.97 22.54
C LEU A 426 4.83 2.02 22.28
N LYS A 427 5.57 2.42 23.32
CA LYS A 427 6.65 3.40 23.21
C LYS A 427 7.75 2.94 22.26
N ARG A 428 8.23 1.70 22.39
CA ARG A 428 9.25 1.13 21.49
C ARG A 428 8.79 1.17 20.03
N LEU A 429 7.52 0.88 19.76
CA LEU A 429 6.95 0.91 18.42
C LEU A 429 6.87 2.34 17.87
N THR A 430 6.37 3.29 18.67
CA THR A 430 6.28 4.70 18.26
C THR A 430 7.66 5.31 18.01
N ASP A 431 8.64 5.04 18.87
CA ASP A 431 10.02 5.54 18.71
C ASP A 431 10.66 4.95 17.45
N HIS A 432 10.49 3.65 17.24
CA HIS A 432 11.02 2.98 16.05
C HIS A 432 10.36 3.48 14.76
N LEU A 433 9.05 3.74 14.78
CA LEU A 433 8.33 4.38 13.66
C LEU A 433 8.94 5.73 13.30
N ARG A 434 9.16 6.60 14.30
CA ARG A 434 9.75 7.93 14.10
C ARG A 434 11.16 7.85 13.55
N ILE A 435 12.00 6.97 14.11
CA ILE A 435 13.38 6.76 13.64
C ILE A 435 13.38 6.23 12.19
N SER A 436 12.53 5.25 11.89
CA SER A 436 12.58 4.54 10.60
C SER A 436 11.98 5.30 9.43
N LEU A 437 11.03 6.20 9.70
CA LEU A 437 10.39 7.05 8.69
C LEU A 437 11.05 8.43 8.60
N GLY A 438 11.97 8.73 9.53
CA GLY A 438 12.77 9.95 9.56
C GLY A 438 12.06 11.16 10.18
N ASP A 439 12.76 12.28 10.14
CA ASP A 439 12.28 13.57 10.64
C ASP A 439 11.40 14.27 9.61
N GLY A 440 10.21 14.70 10.01
CA GLY A 440 9.24 15.34 9.14
C GLY A 440 7.85 15.40 9.76
N SER A 441 6.94 16.16 9.15
CA SER A 441 5.53 16.22 9.55
C SER A 441 4.85 14.84 9.43
N GLY A 442 3.72 14.65 10.12
CA GLY A 442 2.94 13.40 10.08
C GLY A 442 2.62 12.94 8.65
N THR A 443 2.31 13.87 7.74
CA THR A 443 2.01 13.57 6.33
C THR A 443 3.22 13.07 5.54
N ARG A 444 4.43 13.61 5.79
CA ARG A 444 5.66 13.12 5.12
C ARG A 444 5.94 11.67 5.53
N ARG A 445 5.84 11.39 6.83
CA ARG A 445 5.99 10.02 7.36
C ARG A 445 4.94 9.08 6.79
N LEU A 446 3.71 9.56 6.58
CA LEU A 446 2.64 8.80 5.94
C LEU A 446 3.00 8.38 4.51
N GLY A 447 3.48 9.33 3.69
CA GLY A 447 3.95 9.04 2.34
C GLY A 447 5.10 8.02 2.33
N GLN A 448 6.05 8.15 3.25
CA GLN A 448 7.17 7.22 3.38
C GLN A 448 6.71 5.82 3.81
N LEU A 449 5.74 5.73 4.73
CA LEU A 449 5.13 4.47 5.15
C LEU A 449 4.45 3.78 3.96
N MET A 450 3.69 4.52 3.14
CA MET A 450 3.06 3.97 1.94
C MET A 450 4.09 3.35 0.98
N ILE A 451 5.25 3.99 0.79
CA ILE A 451 6.33 3.41 -0.03
C ILE A 451 6.87 2.12 0.60
N LYS A 452 7.12 2.09 1.91
CA LYS A 452 7.59 0.88 2.61
C LYS A 452 6.60 -0.27 2.52
N MET A 453 5.31 0.03 2.51
CA MET A 453 4.23 -0.96 2.32
C MET A 453 4.04 -1.39 0.86
N GLY A 454 4.82 -0.85 -0.09
CA GLY A 454 4.63 -1.10 -1.53
C GLY A 454 3.39 -0.43 -2.13
N GLN A 455 2.69 0.44 -1.39
CA GLN A 455 1.53 1.19 -1.85
C GLN A 455 1.98 2.48 -2.56
N PHE A 456 2.68 2.33 -3.68
CA PHE A 456 3.33 3.45 -4.37
C PHE A 456 2.33 4.50 -4.90
N ASP A 457 1.18 4.08 -5.42
CA ASP A 457 0.14 5.01 -5.90
C ASP A 457 -0.39 5.91 -4.80
N LYS A 458 -0.58 5.34 -3.62
CA LYS A 458 -1.00 6.05 -2.41
C LYS A 458 0.07 7.04 -1.93
N ALA A 459 1.35 6.64 -1.95
CA ALA A 459 2.45 7.53 -1.64
C ALA A 459 2.51 8.73 -2.61
N LEU A 460 2.35 8.46 -3.92
CA LEU A 460 2.33 9.48 -4.96
C LEU A 460 1.17 10.46 -4.77
N GLU A 461 -0.02 9.97 -4.42
CA GLU A 461 -1.17 10.83 -4.10
C GLU A 461 -0.88 11.76 -2.93
N ILE A 462 -0.35 11.23 -1.82
CA ILE A 462 0.04 12.03 -0.64
C ILE A 462 1.03 13.13 -1.03
N TYR A 463 2.12 12.78 -1.71
CA TYR A 463 3.16 13.76 -2.05
C TYR A 463 2.69 14.79 -3.10
N LYS A 464 1.78 14.42 -4.00
CA LYS A 464 1.15 15.37 -4.93
C LYS A 464 0.24 16.35 -4.21
N ILE A 465 -0.52 15.91 -3.20
CA ILE A 465 -1.34 16.80 -2.37
C ILE A 465 -0.44 17.77 -1.63
N LEU A 466 0.61 17.27 -0.96
CA LEU A 466 1.58 18.12 -0.25
C LEU A 466 2.24 19.15 -1.17
N LEU A 467 2.59 18.76 -2.40
CA LEU A 467 3.21 19.66 -3.37
C LEU A 467 2.25 20.75 -3.86
N LYS A 468 0.93 20.51 -3.83
CA LYS A 468 -0.07 21.53 -4.17
C LYS A 468 -0.34 22.51 -3.03
N THR A 469 -0.16 22.06 -1.79
CA THR A 469 -0.43 22.85 -0.57
C THR A 469 0.80 23.53 0.01
N VAL A 470 1.99 23.23 -0.51
CA VAL A 470 3.25 23.85 -0.05
C VAL A 470 3.22 25.35 -0.32
N ASP A 471 3.79 26.13 0.58
CA ASP A 471 4.06 27.54 0.36
C ASP A 471 4.96 27.68 -0.90
N PRO A 472 4.55 28.45 -1.93
CA PRO A 472 5.35 28.67 -3.13
C PRO A 472 6.77 29.19 -2.86
N ASP A 473 6.98 29.88 -1.74
CA ASP A 473 8.29 30.39 -1.34
C ASP A 473 9.14 29.37 -0.56
N ASP A 474 8.55 28.27 -0.07
CA ASP A 474 9.28 27.18 0.58
C ASP A 474 9.94 26.24 -0.45
N LYS A 475 11.03 26.74 -1.02
CA LYS A 475 11.86 26.01 -1.97
C LYS A 475 12.45 24.71 -1.39
N LYS A 476 12.73 24.67 -0.08
CA LYS A 476 13.31 23.49 0.57
C LYS A 476 12.29 22.38 0.62
N GLU A 477 11.05 22.70 1.01
CA GLU A 477 9.99 21.71 1.04
C GLU A 477 9.60 21.24 -0.36
N THR A 478 9.49 22.16 -1.31
CA THR A 478 9.22 21.82 -2.71
C THR A 478 10.28 20.87 -3.28
N THR A 479 11.57 21.12 -2.97
CA THR A 479 12.68 20.22 -3.33
C THR A 479 12.51 18.83 -2.71
N PHE A 480 12.21 18.76 -1.41
CA PHE A 480 11.99 17.51 -0.71
C PHE A 480 10.85 16.71 -1.34
N LEU A 481 9.70 17.34 -1.60
CA LEU A 481 8.53 16.68 -2.18
C LEU A 481 8.81 16.13 -3.59
N HIS A 482 9.54 16.87 -4.43
CA HIS A 482 9.98 16.37 -5.72
C HIS A 482 10.93 15.17 -5.60
N ASN A 483 11.88 15.18 -4.66
CA ASN A 483 12.73 14.02 -4.38
C ASN A 483 11.91 12.79 -3.96
N GLN A 484 10.90 12.98 -3.13
CA GLN A 484 10.04 11.89 -2.66
C GLN A 484 9.13 11.34 -3.76
N LEU A 485 8.60 12.20 -4.64
CA LEU A 485 7.88 11.77 -5.84
C LEU A 485 8.81 10.98 -6.77
N GLY A 486 10.03 11.48 -7.01
CA GLY A 486 11.05 10.78 -7.79
C GLY A 486 11.34 9.39 -7.23
N TYR A 487 11.48 9.29 -5.91
CA TYR A 487 11.71 8.01 -5.24
C TYR A 487 10.51 7.06 -5.35
N ALA A 488 9.30 7.54 -5.14
CA ALA A 488 8.08 6.74 -5.26
C ALA A 488 7.87 6.19 -6.68
N TRP A 489 8.07 7.01 -7.72
CA TRP A 489 8.00 6.56 -9.11
C TRP A 489 9.10 5.55 -9.45
N LYS A 490 10.33 5.76 -8.95
CA LYS A 490 11.43 4.81 -9.11
C LYS A 490 11.09 3.44 -8.53
N GLN A 491 10.45 3.40 -7.37
CA GLN A 491 10.01 2.15 -6.74
C GLN A 491 8.84 1.50 -7.49
N LYS A 492 7.94 2.30 -8.07
CA LYS A 492 6.88 1.82 -8.97
C LYS A 492 7.42 1.24 -10.29
N GLY A 493 8.64 1.63 -10.69
CA GLY A 493 9.30 1.18 -11.92
C GLY A 493 9.22 2.19 -13.08
N GLU A 494 8.55 3.32 -12.88
CA GLU A 494 8.37 4.38 -13.88
C GLU A 494 9.58 5.32 -13.87
N LEU A 495 10.63 4.91 -14.58
CA LEU A 495 11.95 5.55 -14.50
C LEU A 495 11.98 6.97 -15.10
N LYS A 496 11.17 7.26 -16.12
CA LYS A 496 11.16 8.58 -16.78
C LYS A 496 10.52 9.64 -15.89
N GLU A 497 9.41 9.29 -15.26
CA GLU A 497 8.68 10.09 -14.28
C GLU A 497 9.54 10.34 -13.05
N ALA A 498 10.24 9.29 -12.57
CA ALA A 498 11.20 9.41 -11.49
C ALA A 498 12.31 10.43 -11.84
N PHE A 499 12.90 10.31 -13.03
CA PHE A 499 13.94 11.21 -13.52
C PHE A 499 13.45 12.66 -13.59
N SER A 500 12.28 12.90 -14.19
CA SER A 500 11.69 14.23 -14.32
C SER A 500 11.51 14.93 -12.97
N HIS A 501 11.04 14.21 -11.94
CA HIS A 501 10.90 14.78 -10.60
C HIS A 501 12.24 15.06 -9.91
N TYR A 502 13.25 14.20 -10.09
CA TYR A 502 14.60 14.49 -9.59
C TYR A 502 15.25 15.68 -10.30
N GLU A 503 15.01 15.87 -11.60
CA GLU A 503 15.47 17.05 -12.33
C GLU A 503 14.82 18.34 -11.82
N GLU A 504 13.51 18.34 -11.55
CA GLU A 504 12.84 19.52 -11.01
C GLU A 504 13.34 19.83 -9.58
N SER A 505 13.56 18.81 -8.77
CA SER A 505 14.21 18.93 -7.45
C SER A 505 15.60 19.59 -7.55
N LEU A 506 16.46 19.15 -8.48
CA LEU A 506 17.77 19.76 -8.69
C LEU A 506 17.68 21.20 -9.21
N LYS A 507 16.78 21.46 -10.15
CA LYS A 507 16.55 22.80 -10.71
C LYS A 507 16.16 23.81 -9.64
N ILE A 508 15.28 23.41 -8.71
CA ILE A 508 14.89 24.26 -7.57
C ILE A 508 16.05 24.41 -6.59
N SER A 509 16.74 23.31 -6.26
CA SER A 509 17.91 23.29 -5.36
C SER A 509 18.99 24.29 -5.78
N ARG A 510 19.32 24.32 -7.08
CA ARG A 510 20.32 25.24 -7.66
C ARG A 510 20.02 26.71 -7.45
N THR A 511 18.77 27.08 -7.12
CA THR A 511 18.41 28.47 -6.84
C THR A 511 18.82 28.94 -5.45
N TYR A 512 19.18 28.04 -4.54
CA TYR A 512 19.52 28.38 -3.14
C TYR A 512 20.66 27.56 -2.54
N MET A 513 21.22 26.57 -3.25
CA MET A 513 22.41 25.84 -2.84
C MET A 513 23.35 25.57 -4.03
N SER A 514 24.62 25.28 -3.72
CA SER A 514 25.64 24.92 -4.71
C SER A 514 25.43 23.50 -5.26
N ASP A 515 25.82 23.25 -6.51
CA ASP A 515 25.79 21.92 -7.15
C ASP A 515 26.70 20.88 -6.45
N ILE A 516 27.62 21.32 -5.59
CA ILE A 516 28.49 20.42 -4.80
C ILE A 516 28.06 20.30 -3.34
N ASP A 517 26.84 20.74 -3.00
CA ASP A 517 26.32 20.60 -1.65
C ASP A 517 26.02 19.12 -1.34
N HIS A 518 26.56 18.62 -0.22
CA HIS A 518 26.36 17.24 0.26
C HIS A 518 24.90 16.80 0.34
N ARG A 519 23.95 17.74 0.53
CA ARG A 519 22.52 17.43 0.56
C ARG A 519 21.98 16.91 -0.79
N LEU A 520 22.69 17.16 -1.88
CA LEU A 520 22.33 16.69 -3.23
C LEU A 520 22.87 15.30 -3.56
N SER A 521 23.78 14.75 -2.75
CA SER A 521 24.41 13.43 -2.98
C SER A 521 23.38 12.34 -3.27
N SER A 522 22.35 12.22 -2.42
CA SER A 522 21.29 11.22 -2.59
C SER A 522 20.46 11.41 -3.87
N THR A 523 20.18 12.66 -4.28
CA THR A 523 19.46 12.97 -5.51
C THR A 523 20.30 12.60 -6.74
N TYR A 524 21.57 12.98 -6.77
CA TYR A 524 22.49 12.62 -7.86
C TYR A 524 22.70 11.10 -7.97
N SER A 525 22.86 10.41 -6.84
CA SER A 525 22.97 8.95 -6.80
C SER A 525 21.71 8.26 -7.34
N ASN A 526 20.52 8.79 -7.00
CA ASN A 526 19.27 8.28 -7.54
C ASN A 526 19.14 8.49 -9.05
N ILE A 527 19.54 9.66 -9.57
CA ILE A 527 19.59 9.93 -11.01
C ILE A 527 20.57 9.00 -11.71
N GLY A 528 21.79 8.84 -11.16
CA GLY A 528 22.79 7.92 -11.70
C GLY A 528 22.25 6.49 -11.82
N GLY A 529 21.53 6.02 -10.81
CA GLY A 529 20.87 4.70 -10.83
C GLY A 529 19.74 4.59 -11.86
N ILE A 530 19.00 5.67 -12.11
CA ILE A 530 17.96 5.70 -13.15
C ILE A 530 18.60 5.67 -14.55
N LEU A 531 19.59 6.53 -14.80
CA LEU A 531 20.29 6.59 -16.08
C LEU A 531 20.94 5.26 -16.43
N LYS A 532 21.56 4.61 -15.44
CA LYS A 532 22.11 3.26 -15.57
C LYS A 532 21.04 2.26 -16.05
N LYS A 533 19.87 2.24 -15.41
CA LYS A 533 18.76 1.35 -15.79
C LYS A 533 18.18 1.67 -17.17
N LEU A 534 18.25 2.92 -17.61
CA LEU A 534 17.87 3.35 -18.96
C LEU A 534 18.96 3.07 -20.02
N GLY A 535 20.12 2.52 -19.61
CA GLY A 535 21.25 2.21 -20.49
C GLY A 535 22.24 3.35 -20.72
N ASP A 536 21.98 4.56 -20.18
CA ASP A 536 22.92 5.68 -20.25
C ASP A 536 24.01 5.54 -19.18
N CYS A 537 24.96 4.66 -19.46
CA CYS A 537 26.09 4.40 -18.57
C CYS A 537 27.02 5.62 -18.46
N ASN A 538 27.13 6.45 -19.51
CA ASN A 538 28.00 7.63 -19.48
C ASN A 538 27.42 8.74 -18.58
N GLY A 539 26.11 8.99 -18.68
CA GLY A 539 25.41 9.88 -17.77
C GLY A 539 25.45 9.37 -16.34
N ALA A 540 25.19 8.07 -16.13
CA ALA A 540 25.27 7.46 -14.81
C ALA A 540 26.64 7.61 -14.14
N LEU A 541 27.72 7.35 -14.89
CA LEU A 541 29.09 7.48 -14.40
C LEU A 541 29.38 8.92 -13.96
N LYS A 542 29.03 9.92 -14.77
CA LYS A 542 29.22 11.34 -14.42
C LYS A 542 28.55 11.72 -13.11
N PHE A 543 27.31 11.26 -12.88
CA PHE A 543 26.61 11.54 -11.63
C PHE A 543 27.23 10.82 -10.44
N TYR A 544 27.63 9.55 -10.57
CA TYR A 544 28.29 8.85 -9.46
C TYR A 544 29.69 9.40 -9.14
N GLU A 545 30.45 9.84 -10.14
CA GLU A 545 31.73 10.54 -9.93
C GLU A 545 31.52 11.89 -9.22
N LEU A 546 30.44 12.61 -9.56
CA LEU A 546 30.06 13.83 -8.86
C LEU A 546 29.69 13.55 -7.40
N VAL A 547 28.91 12.50 -7.15
CA VAL A 547 28.56 12.07 -5.78
C VAL A 547 29.82 11.75 -4.98
N LEU A 548 30.71 10.91 -5.52
CA LEU A 548 31.97 10.57 -4.86
C LEU A 548 32.80 11.83 -4.53
N LYS A 549 32.86 12.79 -5.45
CA LYS A 549 33.56 14.07 -5.22
C LYS A 549 32.93 14.87 -4.08
N ILE A 550 31.61 14.91 -4.01
CA ILE A 550 30.85 15.60 -2.97
C ILE A 550 31.11 14.94 -1.61
N ASP A 551 30.98 13.61 -1.53
CA ASP A 551 31.08 12.86 -0.28
C ASP A 551 32.52 12.83 0.27
N LEU A 552 33.53 12.84 -0.61
CA LEU A 552 34.93 13.06 -0.25
C LEU A 552 35.22 14.47 0.28
N ALA A 553 34.52 15.48 -0.23
CA ALA A 553 34.70 16.88 0.15
C ALA A 553 33.83 17.32 1.33
N ALA A 554 32.97 16.44 1.84
CA ALA A 554 32.07 16.74 2.95
C ALA A 554 32.87 17.13 4.22
N PRO A 555 32.34 18.03 5.09
CA PRO A 555 33.04 18.43 6.32
C PRO A 555 33.34 17.25 7.27
N LYS A 556 32.52 16.21 7.21
CA LYS A 556 32.71 14.95 7.91
C LYS A 556 32.40 13.80 6.95
N PRO A 557 33.38 13.38 6.12
CA PRO A 557 33.17 12.31 5.14
C PRO A 557 32.74 11.03 5.85
N ASN A 558 31.70 10.37 5.34
CA ASN A 558 31.28 9.07 5.82
C ASN A 558 31.95 7.99 4.96
N PRO A 559 32.93 7.23 5.49
CA PRO A 559 33.66 6.24 4.69
C PRO A 559 32.72 5.18 4.08
N LEU A 560 31.64 4.81 4.77
CA LEU A 560 30.71 3.81 4.26
C LEU A 560 29.86 4.31 3.08
N GLU A 561 29.58 5.61 3.01
CA GLU A 561 28.92 6.23 1.84
C GLU A 561 29.88 6.28 0.65
N ILE A 562 31.15 6.69 0.88
CA ILE A 562 32.20 6.66 -0.15
C ILE A 562 32.39 5.25 -0.73
N ALA A 563 32.35 4.21 0.12
CA ALA A 563 32.42 2.82 -0.34
C ALA A 563 31.20 2.41 -1.20
N ILE A 564 30.03 2.99 -0.96
CA ILE A 564 28.84 2.78 -1.81
C ILE A 564 29.04 3.45 -3.17
N ASP A 565 29.61 4.66 -3.20
CA ASP A 565 29.88 5.38 -4.44
C ASP A 565 30.85 4.63 -5.34
N TYR A 566 31.97 4.15 -4.79
CA TYR A 566 32.92 3.31 -5.51
C TYR A 566 32.26 2.03 -6.05
N ASN A 567 31.36 1.41 -5.28
CA ASN A 567 30.63 0.25 -5.73
C ASN A 567 29.65 0.58 -6.88
N ASN A 568 29.01 1.75 -6.85
CA ASN A 568 28.12 2.22 -7.92
C ASN A 568 28.90 2.55 -9.20
N ILE A 569 30.04 3.24 -9.07
CA ILE A 569 30.98 3.51 -10.17
C ILE A 569 31.47 2.20 -10.79
N GLY A 570 31.95 1.27 -9.97
CA GLY A 570 32.40 -0.05 -10.43
C GLY A 570 31.31 -0.81 -11.19
N SER A 571 30.05 -0.68 -10.74
CA SER A 571 28.92 -1.30 -11.41
C SER A 571 28.56 -0.68 -12.75
N VAL A 572 28.77 0.63 -12.93
CA VAL A 572 28.58 1.27 -14.25
C VAL A 572 29.74 0.94 -15.18
N LEU A 573 30.97 0.88 -14.67
CA LEU A 573 32.14 0.48 -15.45
C LEU A 573 32.06 -0.98 -15.92
N ASP A 574 31.48 -1.87 -15.10
CA ASP A 574 31.17 -3.25 -15.50
C ASP A 574 30.19 -3.30 -16.68
N ASP A 575 29.10 -2.52 -16.64
CA ASP A 575 28.13 -2.44 -17.73
C ASP A 575 28.74 -1.85 -19.01
N GLN A 576 29.78 -1.00 -18.89
CA GLN A 576 30.57 -0.50 -20.02
C GLN A 576 31.63 -1.50 -20.53
N GLY A 577 31.82 -2.65 -19.88
CA GLY A 577 32.87 -3.61 -20.21
C GLY A 577 34.28 -3.19 -19.77
N LYS A 578 34.43 -2.13 -18.97
CA LYS A 578 35.71 -1.64 -18.44
C LYS A 578 36.09 -2.39 -17.17
N TYR A 579 36.35 -3.69 -17.32
CA TYR A 579 36.50 -4.61 -16.18
C TYR A 579 37.65 -4.24 -15.24
N ALA A 580 38.79 -3.77 -15.75
CA ALA A 580 39.93 -3.37 -14.91
C ALA A 580 39.59 -2.16 -14.01
N ASP A 581 38.91 -1.15 -14.56
CA ASP A 581 38.49 0.03 -13.80
C ASP A 581 37.36 -0.32 -12.81
N ALA A 582 36.47 -1.23 -13.20
CA ALA A 582 35.43 -1.76 -12.34
C ALA A 582 36.02 -2.50 -11.12
N LEU A 583 37.02 -3.36 -11.36
CA LEU A 583 37.73 -4.10 -10.31
C LEU A 583 38.38 -3.14 -9.32
N LYS A 584 39.15 -2.15 -9.82
CA LYS A 584 39.78 -1.12 -8.98
C LYS A 584 38.76 -0.40 -8.09
N SER A 585 37.61 -0.03 -8.66
CA SER A 585 36.54 0.63 -7.92
C SER A 585 35.96 -0.28 -6.83
N TYR A 586 35.73 -1.56 -7.13
CA TYR A 586 35.24 -2.51 -6.12
C TYR A 586 36.27 -2.82 -5.02
N GLU A 587 37.56 -2.86 -5.35
CA GLU A 587 38.65 -3.04 -4.37
C GLU A 587 38.75 -1.85 -3.41
N GLN A 588 38.63 -0.62 -3.92
CA GLN A 588 38.55 0.58 -3.07
C GLN A 588 37.34 0.52 -2.12
N ALA A 589 36.17 0.11 -2.63
CA ALA A 589 34.99 -0.10 -1.78
C ALA A 589 35.22 -1.19 -0.71
N LEU A 590 35.95 -2.26 -1.06
CA LEU A 590 36.25 -3.36 -0.14
C LEU A 590 37.22 -2.92 0.96
N GLU A 591 38.29 -2.22 0.62
CA GLU A 591 39.30 -1.72 1.56
C GLU A 591 38.67 -0.83 2.65
N ILE A 592 37.83 0.11 2.23
CA ILE A 592 37.11 0.99 3.14
C ILE A 592 36.18 0.17 4.06
N LYS A 593 35.40 -0.76 3.48
CA LYS A 593 34.49 -1.60 4.27
C LYS A 593 35.22 -2.50 5.27
N LEU A 594 36.37 -3.08 4.90
CA LEU A 594 37.17 -3.90 5.81
C LEU A 594 37.71 -3.08 6.99
N THR A 595 38.00 -1.80 6.77
CA THR A 595 38.49 -0.88 7.82
C THR A 595 37.39 -0.48 8.80
N HIS A 596 36.14 -0.36 8.35
CA HIS A 596 35.04 0.23 9.11
C HIS A 596 33.94 -0.75 9.55
N LEU A 597 33.94 -1.99 9.06
CA LEU A 597 32.91 -2.97 9.36
C LEU A 597 33.47 -4.23 10.03
N PRO A 598 32.67 -4.92 10.85
CA PRO A 598 33.03 -6.23 11.38
C PRO A 598 33.33 -7.26 10.26
N PRO A 599 34.22 -8.25 10.49
CA PRO A 599 34.68 -9.21 9.48
C PRO A 599 33.60 -10.03 8.75
N HIS A 600 32.38 -10.11 9.30
CA HIS A 600 31.26 -10.86 8.74
C HIS A 600 30.03 -9.98 8.47
N HIS A 601 30.23 -8.67 8.31
CA HIS A 601 29.13 -7.78 7.97
C HIS A 601 28.57 -8.11 6.57
N PRO A 602 27.23 -8.26 6.38
CA PRO A 602 26.63 -8.65 5.10
C PRO A 602 27.05 -7.82 3.88
N SER A 603 27.34 -6.54 4.06
CA SER A 603 27.76 -5.65 2.96
C SER A 603 29.13 -6.00 2.35
N LEU A 604 29.99 -6.74 3.08
CA LEU A 604 31.26 -7.27 2.54
C LEU A 604 30.98 -8.37 1.52
N ALA A 605 29.99 -9.24 1.78
CA ALA A 605 29.62 -10.33 0.88
C ALA A 605 29.23 -9.82 -0.51
N GLY A 606 28.48 -8.70 -0.56
CA GLY A 606 28.10 -8.05 -1.81
C GLY A 606 29.31 -7.59 -2.64
N THR A 607 30.29 -6.95 -2.00
CA THR A 607 31.50 -6.47 -2.69
C THR A 607 32.39 -7.61 -3.18
N TYR A 608 32.63 -8.65 -2.36
CA TYR A 608 33.33 -9.86 -2.82
C TYR A 608 32.62 -10.52 -4.02
N SER A 609 31.28 -10.53 -4.00
CA SER A 609 30.50 -11.11 -5.11
C SER A 609 30.60 -10.31 -6.41
N ASN A 610 30.82 -9.00 -6.32
CA ASN A 610 31.06 -8.14 -7.48
C ASN A 610 32.48 -8.34 -8.01
N ILE A 611 33.49 -8.35 -7.12
CA ILE A 611 34.88 -8.65 -7.48
C ILE A 611 34.99 -9.99 -8.19
N GLY A 612 34.36 -11.04 -7.64
CA GLY A 612 34.37 -12.36 -8.26
C GLY A 612 33.70 -12.39 -9.63
N LEU A 613 32.63 -11.60 -9.84
CA LEU A 613 32.02 -11.45 -11.16
C LEU A 613 32.97 -10.82 -12.18
N ILE A 614 33.71 -9.78 -11.78
CA ILE A 614 34.66 -9.11 -12.66
C ILE A 614 35.82 -10.05 -13.03
N HIS A 615 36.41 -10.75 -12.06
CA HIS A 615 37.45 -11.75 -12.34
C HIS A 615 36.97 -12.82 -13.33
N ARG A 616 35.75 -13.33 -13.16
CA ARG A 616 35.17 -14.32 -14.09
C ARG A 616 35.01 -13.73 -15.50
N LYS A 617 34.51 -12.49 -15.62
CA LYS A 617 34.38 -11.81 -16.93
C LYS A 617 35.75 -11.55 -17.59
N MET A 618 36.82 -11.44 -16.80
CA MET A 618 38.20 -11.34 -17.27
C MET A 618 38.86 -12.71 -17.55
N GLY A 619 38.16 -13.83 -17.29
CA GLY A 619 38.66 -15.18 -17.49
C GLY A 619 39.41 -15.78 -16.28
N ASP A 620 39.59 -15.03 -15.20
CA ASP A 620 40.22 -15.51 -13.96
C ASP A 620 39.21 -16.21 -13.04
N CYS A 621 38.80 -17.40 -13.45
CA CYS A 621 37.78 -18.17 -12.74
C CYS A 621 38.25 -18.65 -11.35
N SER A 622 39.56 -18.82 -11.14
CA SER A 622 40.13 -19.21 -9.86
C SER A 622 39.94 -18.14 -8.78
N THR A 623 40.25 -16.88 -9.10
CA THR A 623 40.04 -15.76 -8.18
C THR A 623 38.55 -15.46 -7.98
N ALA A 624 37.75 -15.65 -9.04
CA ALA A 624 36.29 -15.55 -8.95
C ALA A 624 35.71 -16.54 -7.92
N LEU A 625 36.16 -17.79 -7.99
CA LEU A 625 35.72 -18.87 -7.12
C LEU A 625 36.12 -18.62 -5.66
N SER A 626 37.34 -18.16 -5.41
CA SER A 626 37.79 -17.71 -4.08
C SER A 626 36.89 -16.60 -3.51
N SER A 627 36.60 -15.59 -4.34
CA SER A 627 35.73 -14.47 -3.95
C SER A 627 34.30 -14.92 -3.62
N TYR A 628 33.73 -15.82 -4.42
CA TYR A 628 32.39 -16.36 -4.18
C TYR A 628 32.31 -17.26 -2.94
N HIS A 629 33.36 -18.03 -2.63
CA HIS A 629 33.43 -18.74 -1.35
C HIS A 629 33.47 -17.79 -0.16
N LYS A 630 34.20 -16.67 -0.27
CA LYS A 630 34.21 -15.65 0.79
C LYS A 630 32.85 -14.99 0.96
N THR A 631 32.14 -14.70 -0.14
CA THR A 631 30.74 -14.28 -0.11
C THR A 631 29.85 -15.29 0.62
N LEU A 632 30.00 -16.58 0.32
CA LEU A 632 29.19 -17.65 0.94
C LEU A 632 29.46 -17.76 2.44
N GLU A 633 30.74 -17.74 2.86
CA GLU A 633 31.14 -17.81 4.27
C GLU A 633 30.48 -16.68 5.09
N ILE A 634 30.53 -15.45 4.58
CA ILE A 634 29.94 -14.29 5.24
C ILE A 634 28.41 -14.44 5.31
N GLN A 635 27.77 -14.85 4.23
CA GLN A 635 26.31 -15.02 4.19
C GLN A 635 25.83 -16.12 5.14
N GLN A 636 26.52 -17.26 5.23
CA GLN A 636 26.18 -18.35 6.15
C GLN A 636 26.28 -17.93 7.63
N LYS A 637 27.20 -17.02 7.97
CA LYS A 637 27.36 -16.50 9.33
C LYS A 637 26.38 -15.38 9.68
N SER A 638 25.83 -14.69 8.68
CA SER A 638 25.05 -13.45 8.89
C SER A 638 23.58 -13.53 8.49
N LEU A 639 23.16 -14.58 7.77
CA LEU A 639 21.81 -14.74 7.24
C LEU A 639 21.19 -16.08 7.65
N PRO A 640 19.85 -16.18 7.72
CA PRO A 640 19.16 -17.46 7.87
C PRO A 640 19.52 -18.46 6.76
N PRO A 641 19.52 -19.78 7.03
CA PRO A 641 19.90 -20.81 6.06
C PRO A 641 19.06 -20.84 4.76
N ASN A 642 17.84 -20.31 4.81
CA ASN A 642 16.90 -20.23 3.68
C ASN A 642 16.90 -18.85 3.01
N HIS A 643 17.87 -17.98 3.27
CA HIS A 643 17.87 -16.63 2.71
C HIS A 643 18.13 -16.64 1.18
N PRO A 644 17.35 -15.93 0.36
CA PRO A 644 17.50 -15.86 -1.11
C PRO A 644 18.91 -15.57 -1.63
N SER A 645 19.70 -14.76 -0.90
CA SER A 645 21.10 -14.47 -1.26
C SER A 645 21.98 -15.72 -1.38
N LEU A 646 21.71 -16.76 -0.59
CA LEU A 646 22.44 -18.04 -0.66
C LEU A 646 22.17 -18.76 -1.99
N VAL A 647 20.95 -18.67 -2.53
CA VAL A 647 20.59 -19.21 -3.86
C VAL A 647 21.45 -18.59 -4.96
N VAL A 648 21.61 -17.27 -4.90
CA VAL A 648 22.42 -16.52 -5.88
C VAL A 648 23.88 -16.92 -5.79
N THR A 649 24.46 -16.95 -4.58
CA THR A 649 25.87 -17.28 -4.38
C THR A 649 26.21 -18.72 -4.77
N HIS A 650 25.36 -19.69 -4.41
CA HIS A 650 25.52 -21.07 -4.88
C HIS A 650 25.47 -21.18 -6.40
N GLY A 651 24.58 -20.44 -7.06
CA GLY A 651 24.56 -20.38 -8.53
C GLY A 651 25.82 -19.77 -9.14
N LYS A 652 26.36 -18.69 -8.55
CA LYS A 652 27.62 -18.07 -9.01
C LYS A 652 28.80 -19.04 -8.87
N LEU A 653 28.87 -19.79 -7.77
CA LEU A 653 29.87 -20.85 -7.58
C LEU A 653 29.73 -21.96 -8.61
N ALA A 654 28.50 -22.44 -8.86
CA ALA A 654 28.25 -23.48 -9.85
C ALA A 654 28.73 -23.05 -11.26
N ILE A 655 28.43 -21.82 -11.68
CA ILE A 655 28.89 -21.31 -12.98
C ILE A 655 30.41 -21.18 -13.03
N ALA A 656 31.04 -20.64 -11.98
CA ALA A 656 32.51 -20.52 -11.97
C ALA A 656 33.22 -21.89 -11.97
N LEU A 657 32.60 -22.92 -11.38
CA LEU A 657 33.08 -24.30 -11.42
C LEU A 657 32.85 -24.95 -12.79
N GLU A 658 31.74 -24.66 -13.45
CA GLU A 658 31.47 -25.05 -14.85
C GLU A 658 32.53 -24.46 -15.79
N ASP A 659 32.86 -23.17 -15.64
CA ASP A 659 33.90 -22.48 -16.42
C ASP A 659 35.31 -23.10 -16.21
N LEU A 660 35.53 -23.77 -15.07
CA LEU A 660 36.75 -24.52 -14.75
C LEU A 660 36.66 -26.02 -15.10
N HIS A 661 35.59 -26.46 -15.75
CA HIS A 661 35.29 -27.86 -16.06
C HIS A 661 35.22 -28.79 -14.83
N ARG A 662 34.95 -28.26 -13.64
CA ARG A 662 34.78 -29.01 -12.37
C ARG A 662 33.30 -29.36 -12.17
N TYR A 663 32.77 -30.20 -13.06
CA TYR A 663 31.34 -30.48 -13.16
C TYR A 663 30.74 -31.15 -11.90
N GLU A 664 31.47 -32.01 -11.20
CA GLU A 664 31.04 -32.62 -9.93
C GLU A 664 30.66 -31.56 -8.90
N GLU A 665 31.55 -30.62 -8.65
CA GLU A 665 31.37 -29.56 -7.66
C GLU A 665 30.34 -28.53 -8.14
N ALA A 666 30.31 -28.24 -9.44
CA ALA A 666 29.29 -27.37 -10.03
C ALA A 666 27.87 -27.90 -9.78
N ILE A 667 27.67 -29.21 -9.99
CA ILE A 667 26.40 -29.90 -9.72
C ILE A 667 26.03 -29.85 -8.23
N GLU A 668 27.00 -30.02 -7.33
CA GLU A 668 26.76 -29.92 -5.89
C GLU A 668 26.24 -28.52 -5.50
N HIS A 669 26.90 -27.46 -5.99
CA HIS A 669 26.46 -26.09 -5.74
C HIS A 669 25.13 -25.76 -6.41
N ALA A 670 24.87 -26.26 -7.63
CA ALA A 670 23.58 -26.09 -8.31
C ALA A 670 22.44 -26.78 -7.53
N GLN A 671 22.66 -27.99 -7.00
CA GLN A 671 21.69 -28.70 -6.16
C GLN A 671 21.41 -27.93 -4.86
N LYS A 672 22.44 -27.39 -4.21
CA LYS A 672 22.28 -26.53 -3.02
C LYS A 672 21.44 -25.29 -3.36
N ALA A 673 21.66 -24.66 -4.51
CA ALA A 673 20.84 -23.52 -4.95
C ALA A 673 19.35 -23.89 -5.13
N VAL A 674 19.04 -25.05 -5.73
CA VAL A 674 17.66 -25.56 -5.87
C VAL A 674 17.02 -25.78 -4.50
N ASN A 675 17.73 -26.46 -3.59
CA ASN A 675 17.19 -26.79 -2.27
C ASN A 675 16.88 -25.53 -1.45
N VAL A 676 17.80 -24.57 -1.43
CA VAL A 676 17.57 -23.29 -0.74
C VAL A 676 16.42 -22.53 -1.39
N ALA A 677 16.32 -22.51 -2.72
CA ALA A 677 15.23 -21.83 -3.42
C ALA A 677 13.86 -22.44 -3.10
N ALA A 678 13.77 -23.77 -3.04
CA ALA A 678 12.52 -24.47 -2.73
C ALA A 678 12.02 -24.15 -1.31
N VAL A 679 12.92 -24.02 -0.34
CA VAL A 679 12.57 -23.60 1.02
C VAL A 679 12.27 -22.10 1.10
N ALA A 680 13.02 -21.28 0.37
CA ALA A 680 12.89 -19.81 0.42
C ALA A 680 11.60 -19.29 -0.24
N PHE A 681 11.21 -19.89 -1.37
CA PHE A 681 10.13 -19.37 -2.22
C PHE A 681 8.94 -20.34 -2.38
N GLY A 682 9.09 -21.58 -1.91
CA GLY A 682 8.15 -22.67 -2.19
C GLY A 682 8.51 -23.45 -3.46
N PRO A 683 8.15 -24.75 -3.51
CA PRO A 683 8.61 -25.67 -4.56
C PRO A 683 8.11 -25.32 -5.97
N SER A 684 6.97 -24.62 -6.09
CA SER A 684 6.38 -24.23 -7.38
C SER A 684 6.82 -22.85 -7.88
N HIS A 685 7.76 -22.19 -7.19
CA HIS A 685 8.20 -20.86 -7.57
C HIS A 685 9.08 -20.87 -8.84
N PRO A 686 8.92 -19.92 -9.79
CA PRO A 686 9.69 -19.89 -11.04
C PRO A 686 11.21 -19.92 -10.87
N GLU A 687 11.73 -19.36 -9.77
CA GLU A 687 13.17 -19.41 -9.48
C GLU A 687 13.66 -20.84 -9.22
N VAL A 688 12.85 -21.71 -8.59
CA VAL A 688 13.19 -23.12 -8.36
C VAL A 688 13.29 -23.85 -9.68
N GLU A 689 12.32 -23.64 -10.57
CA GLU A 689 12.31 -24.20 -11.92
C GLU A 689 13.56 -23.78 -12.70
N LYS A 690 13.91 -22.48 -12.67
CA LYS A 690 15.13 -21.97 -13.32
C LYS A 690 16.40 -22.62 -12.80
N ARG A 691 16.53 -22.82 -11.48
CA ARG A 691 17.69 -23.50 -10.89
C ARG A 691 17.72 -24.99 -11.22
N GLN A 692 16.56 -25.64 -11.28
CA GLN A 692 16.44 -27.04 -11.67
C GLN A 692 16.86 -27.24 -13.13
N GLN A 693 16.37 -26.39 -14.04
CA GLN A 693 16.78 -26.42 -15.46
C GLN A 693 18.30 -26.28 -15.63
N TYR A 694 18.92 -25.39 -14.86
CA TYR A 694 20.38 -25.22 -14.89
C TYR A 694 21.13 -26.43 -14.32
N LEU A 695 20.63 -27.03 -13.24
CA LEU A 695 21.17 -28.28 -12.69
C LEU A 695 21.08 -29.43 -13.70
N ASP A 696 19.93 -29.59 -14.37
CA ASP A 696 19.71 -30.63 -15.37
C ASP A 696 20.66 -30.45 -16.57
N LYS A 697 20.87 -29.19 -17.01
CA LYS A 697 21.85 -28.83 -18.03
C LYS A 697 23.26 -29.30 -17.64
N LEU A 698 23.73 -28.95 -16.45
CA LEU A 698 25.07 -29.33 -15.96
C LEU A 698 25.23 -30.86 -15.89
N GLN A 699 24.20 -31.59 -15.47
CA GLN A 699 24.23 -33.05 -15.43
C GLN A 699 24.31 -33.68 -16.83
N GLN A 700 23.68 -33.08 -17.84
CA GLN A 700 23.79 -33.53 -19.23
C GLN A 700 25.19 -33.28 -19.79
N GLU A 701 25.75 -32.09 -19.57
CA GLU A 701 27.10 -31.74 -20.04
C GLU A 701 28.16 -32.65 -19.43
N LYS A 702 28.07 -32.94 -18.13
CA LYS A 702 28.94 -33.91 -17.47
C LYS A 702 28.91 -35.28 -18.16
N LYS A 703 27.71 -35.78 -18.53
CA LYS A 703 27.57 -37.08 -19.22
C LYS A 703 28.21 -37.07 -20.61
N VAL A 704 28.22 -35.94 -21.30
CA VAL A 704 28.89 -35.78 -22.59
C VAL A 704 30.41 -35.81 -22.40
N VAL A 705 30.93 -35.04 -21.45
CA VAL A 705 32.38 -34.97 -21.14
C VAL A 705 32.92 -36.31 -20.65
N THR A 706 32.14 -37.09 -19.89
CA THR A 706 32.57 -38.43 -19.40
C THR A 706 32.55 -39.51 -20.49
N LYS A 707 31.92 -39.24 -21.66
CA LYS A 707 31.82 -40.19 -22.79
C LYS A 707 32.82 -39.93 -23.91
N GLN A 708 33.48 -38.76 -23.90
CA GLN A 708 34.61 -38.41 -24.76
C GLN A 708 35.91 -38.79 -24.05
#